data_AF-A0A828T4A9-F1
#
_entry.id   AF-A0A828T4A9-F1
#
_cell.length_a   1.000
_cell.length_b   1.000
_cell.length_c   1.000
_cell.angle_alpha   90.00
_cell.angle_beta   90.00
_cell.angle_gamma   90.00
#
_symmetry.space_group_name_H-M   'P 1'
#
loop_
_entity.id
_entity.type
_entity.pdbx_description
1 polymer ?
#
loop_
_entity_poly.entity_id
_entity_poly.type
_entity_poly.pdbx_seq_one_letter_code
_entity_poly.pdbx_strand_id
1 'polypeptide(L)'
;MKKKYLKTCISVLAVTAVLLSACGGPQQKNVGKTTMETAKLADSIRKKYNEKYEYADPIRGVARDERLKLKMGFDIMNAGFTEYTQIVNVYKDPELTYQIGSHFEWDEKTKELSVTPPRWSVGGIMSEGLDEDAPGYQAADSSLFDKGELNDWGNLPQYYMVQYVDLETGEKLEKPIVTVFTVDSEVKNAPRVTLGINEEGFPVFRWKKVPGAERYYVMSMTSSEKMGLSGDGWVEGETEGTEWIPESTAKFITYNVSEADRREPYVIEKYGEGNEAIPKDTEYETYYCVIAVSKDGTSALSNMFRETDIARKVPFTEEVKMSLNEEGSNYTQSFGEMPSYKWVTMCDGTLVQKLINYDFESAKEEKASWSGENIVKVPYKIDGTGFDGVVVVESYNTDTWKEELEKVRIRQEKLRNRAGAVTPEMKVEGETESEKEEKESSGESERKYEVTANSALSEYLAVNMLNANTSISLKEFPESADTDYLLDAWEEAVYQNPMVLGVTGASIANGGKTLHVKYDTKSEEIKKKQKEISKEAERVVDSIITDDMTELEKEMAINQYLCDTAEYDMDALENAEENDFAGVDAKFNDSFTPYGVLLNKTGVCSSYAGAFKLLAQQAGLECIVVTGNLDGELPHAWNKIKIDGEWRIVDSTNNDNELILNALLNLPDYAADKVLVEDERFVLDDKVKDYEAKSDDKEFYRIEGKFYEKNKIFEPLKNELKEEGIAVLRTDYTLSDKEFMKIAQEVVEGYGSGELGGYYWLGVIYLTDEEGREK
;
A
#
# COMPACT_ATOMS: atom_id res chain seq x y z
N MET A 1 -32.98 -2.82 81.58
CA MET A 1 -32.87 -3.56 82.86
C MET A 1 -31.50 -4.20 82.95
N LYS A 2 -30.79 -3.91 84.05
CA LYS A 2 -29.76 -4.71 84.77
C LYS A 2 -28.72 -5.48 83.92
N LYS A 3 -27.46 -5.00 83.91
CA LYS A 3 -26.35 -5.40 84.82
C LYS A 3 -25.81 -6.80 84.43
N LYS A 4 -24.50 -7.08 84.31
CA LYS A 4 -23.30 -6.51 84.93
C LYS A 4 -22.06 -7.11 84.22
N TYR A 5 -20.99 -6.36 83.89
CA TYR A 5 -19.70 -6.24 84.63
C TYR A 5 -18.89 -7.56 84.69
N LEU A 6 -17.57 -7.67 84.48
CA LEU A 6 -16.45 -6.71 84.39
C LEU A 6 -15.13 -7.49 84.14
N LYS A 7 -14.07 -6.74 83.79
CA LYS A 7 -12.60 -6.98 83.89
C LYS A 7 -11.96 -7.25 82.53
N THR A 8 -11.41 -6.27 81.80
CA THR A 8 -10.46 -5.17 82.13
C THR A 8 -9.10 -5.69 82.60
N CYS A 9 -8.07 -5.61 81.75
CA CYS A 9 -6.97 -4.64 81.88
C CYS A 9 -6.10 -4.67 80.61
N ILE A 10 -6.12 -3.60 79.80
CA ILE A 10 -5.20 -2.44 79.77
C ILE A 10 -4.09 -2.67 78.72
N SER A 11 -4.20 -1.94 77.61
CA SER A 11 -3.27 -0.84 77.32
C SER A 11 -3.87 0.06 76.24
N VAL A 12 -4.03 1.32 76.62
CA VAL A 12 -4.69 2.41 75.88
C VAL A 12 -3.70 2.98 74.86
N LEU A 13 -4.14 3.13 73.61
CA LEU A 13 -3.63 4.12 72.67
C LEU A 13 -4.79 5.09 72.38
N ALA A 14 -4.67 6.28 72.95
CA ALA A 14 -5.61 7.36 72.75
C ALA A 14 -5.27 8.11 71.46
N VAL A 15 -6.23 8.13 70.55
CA VAL A 15 -6.32 9.02 69.40
C VAL A 15 -6.97 10.32 69.87
N THR A 16 -6.39 11.47 69.53
CA THR A 16 -7.17 12.65 69.08
C THR A 16 -6.25 13.67 68.39
N ALA A 17 -6.35 13.67 67.06
CA ALA A 17 -6.82 14.78 66.24
C ALA A 17 -6.18 16.20 66.36
N VAL A 18 -5.60 16.59 65.21
CA VAL A 18 -5.72 17.87 64.47
C VAL A 18 -4.51 18.83 64.46
N LEU A 19 -4.04 19.05 63.21
CA LEU A 19 -3.32 20.18 62.58
C LEU A 19 -1.77 20.31 62.65
N LEU A 20 -1.23 20.45 61.42
CA LEU A 20 -0.02 21.16 60.94
C LEU A 20 1.33 20.42 60.76
N SER A 21 1.74 20.38 59.48
CA SER A 21 3.09 20.50 58.88
C SER A 21 4.20 19.49 59.22
N ALA A 22 4.66 18.73 58.20
CA ALA A 22 6.07 18.72 57.74
C ALA A 22 6.33 17.80 56.51
N CYS A 23 6.78 18.44 55.42
CA CYS A 23 7.76 18.02 54.41
C CYS A 23 7.58 16.73 53.59
N GLY A 24 7.45 16.92 52.28
CA GLY A 24 7.46 15.88 51.26
C GLY A 24 8.85 15.43 50.79
N GLY A 25 8.82 14.43 49.91
CA GLY A 25 9.93 13.99 49.05
C GLY A 25 9.35 13.24 47.85
N PRO A 26 9.71 13.57 46.59
CA PRO A 26 8.98 13.12 45.42
C PRO A 26 9.39 11.72 44.94
N GLN A 27 8.42 10.98 44.41
CA GLN A 27 8.61 9.91 43.43
C GLN A 27 9.30 10.51 42.20
N GLN A 28 10.63 10.41 42.11
CA GLN A 28 11.39 10.98 40.99
C GLN A 28 12.55 10.10 40.51
N LYS A 29 12.58 8.80 40.85
CA LYS A 29 13.76 7.94 40.61
C LYS A 29 13.69 6.92 39.47
N ASN A 30 12.53 6.69 38.84
CA ASN A 30 12.46 5.76 37.70
C ASN A 30 12.28 6.43 36.33
N VAL A 31 11.62 7.59 36.26
CA VAL A 31 11.41 8.29 34.97
C VAL A 31 12.73 8.69 34.32
N GLY A 32 13.67 9.26 35.10
CA GLY A 32 14.96 9.75 34.56
C GLY A 32 15.95 8.67 34.13
N LYS A 33 15.75 7.39 34.48
CA LYS A 33 16.60 6.29 34.00
C LYS A 33 16.13 5.82 32.61
N THR A 34 14.82 5.65 32.45
CA THR A 34 14.20 5.27 31.17
C THR A 34 14.43 6.33 30.09
N THR A 35 14.27 7.63 30.41
CA THR A 35 14.53 8.72 29.43
C THR A 35 15.99 8.75 28.96
N MET A 36 16.93 8.41 29.86
CA MET A 36 18.36 8.38 29.55
C MET A 36 18.76 7.14 28.72
N GLU A 37 18.01 6.04 28.80
CA GLU A 37 18.21 4.85 27.95
C GLU A 37 17.60 5.06 26.56
N THR A 38 16.42 5.69 26.46
CA THR A 38 15.79 6.06 25.17
C THR A 38 16.62 7.03 24.36
N ALA A 39 17.13 8.11 24.97
CA ALA A 39 17.97 9.09 24.28
C ALA A 39 19.28 8.47 23.76
N LYS A 40 19.89 7.56 24.54
CA LYS A 40 21.10 6.83 24.11
C LYS A 40 20.83 5.91 22.93
N LEU A 41 19.66 5.24 22.90
CA LEU A 41 19.27 4.41 21.77
C LEU A 41 19.13 5.26 20.51
N ALA A 42 18.36 6.35 20.57
CA ALA A 42 18.19 7.29 19.47
C ALA A 42 19.55 7.81 18.96
N ASP A 43 20.40 8.31 19.86
CA ASP A 43 21.76 8.78 19.52
C ASP A 43 22.61 7.71 18.83
N SER A 44 22.48 6.45 19.26
CA SER A 44 23.27 5.34 18.69
C SER A 44 22.81 4.95 17.29
N ILE A 45 21.50 5.04 17.03
CA ILE A 45 20.90 4.75 15.73
C ILE A 45 21.20 5.89 14.76
N ARG A 46 20.94 7.15 15.16
CA ARG A 46 21.17 8.32 14.30
C ARG A 46 22.60 8.41 13.79
N LYS A 47 23.61 8.00 14.58
CA LYS A 47 25.01 7.96 14.15
C LYS A 47 25.32 6.97 13.02
N LYS A 48 24.45 5.99 12.76
CA LYS A 48 24.58 5.05 11.63
C LYS A 48 24.14 5.70 10.32
N TYR A 49 23.27 6.70 10.38
CA TYR A 49 22.67 7.35 9.23
C TYR A 49 23.32 8.72 9.02
N ASN A 50 23.62 9.05 7.76
CA ASN A 50 24.14 10.37 7.43
C ASN A 50 22.99 11.28 7.00
N GLU A 51 22.33 11.91 7.96
CA GLU A 51 21.22 12.83 7.68
C GLU A 51 21.69 14.04 6.86
N LYS A 52 20.89 14.45 5.87
CA LYS A 52 21.17 15.62 5.01
C LYS A 52 21.03 16.93 5.78
N TYR A 53 20.13 16.97 6.75
CA TYR A 53 19.73 18.16 7.50
C TYR A 53 19.82 17.90 9.00
N GLU A 54 19.88 18.98 9.78
CA GLU A 54 19.55 18.94 11.19
C GLU A 54 18.11 19.40 11.37
N TYR A 55 17.37 18.86 12.34
CA TYR A 55 16.00 19.27 12.63
C TYR A 55 15.91 19.99 13.98
N ALA A 56 15.22 21.13 13.99
CA ALA A 56 14.85 21.85 15.20
C ALA A 56 13.47 21.39 15.72
N ASP A 57 13.13 21.80 16.94
CA ASP A 57 11.79 21.57 17.49
C ASP A 57 10.71 22.18 16.56
N PRO A 58 9.64 21.43 16.23
CA PRO A 58 8.60 21.89 15.31
C PRO A 58 7.75 23.01 15.91
N ILE A 59 7.23 23.89 15.04
CA ILE A 59 6.30 24.97 15.42
C ILE A 59 4.88 24.52 15.08
N ARG A 60 3.94 24.57 16.02
CA ARG A 60 2.56 24.11 15.79
C ARG A 60 1.55 25.23 15.98
N GLY A 61 0.50 25.19 15.19
CA GLY A 61 -0.64 26.10 15.32
C GLY A 61 -0.30 27.54 14.92
N VAL A 62 0.51 27.70 13.88
CA VAL A 62 0.80 29.00 13.26
C VAL A 62 -0.50 29.58 12.71
N ALA A 63 -0.89 30.79 13.07
CA ALA A 63 -2.13 31.35 12.52
C ALA A 63 -1.99 31.58 11.00
N ARG A 64 -3.12 31.57 10.29
CA ARG A 64 -3.17 31.70 8.81
C ARG A 64 -2.37 32.89 8.27
N ASP A 65 -2.41 34.03 8.97
CA ASP A 65 -1.75 35.29 8.61
C ASP A 65 -0.47 35.55 9.42
N GLU A 66 -0.03 34.59 10.25
CA GLU A 66 1.09 34.80 11.16
C GLU A 66 2.41 34.91 10.40
N ARG A 67 3.20 35.90 10.81
CA ARG A 67 4.55 36.14 10.30
C ARG A 67 5.56 35.53 11.27
N LEU A 68 6.29 34.52 10.81
CA LEU A 68 7.29 33.82 11.62
C LEU A 68 8.51 34.72 11.82
N LYS A 69 8.88 34.95 13.08
CA LYS A 69 9.90 35.93 13.45
C LYS A 69 11.20 35.24 13.86
N LEU A 70 12.29 35.62 13.22
CA LEU A 70 13.64 35.18 13.54
C LEU A 70 14.44 36.33 14.13
N LYS A 71 15.01 36.10 15.32
CA LYS A 71 15.86 37.07 15.99
C LYS A 71 17.28 36.96 15.47
N MET A 72 17.88 38.08 15.07
CA MET A 72 19.24 38.12 14.55
C MET A 72 20.20 38.77 15.56
N GLY A 73 21.34 38.11 15.81
CA GLY A 73 22.44 38.67 16.59
C GLY A 73 23.24 39.73 15.81
N PHE A 74 23.21 39.65 14.48
CA PHE A 74 23.92 40.53 13.57
C PHE A 74 22.97 41.46 12.79
N ASP A 75 23.54 42.39 12.04
CA ASP A 75 22.78 43.24 11.11
C ASP A 75 22.87 42.65 9.70
N ILE A 76 21.73 42.14 9.20
CA ILE A 76 21.64 41.48 7.90
C ILE A 76 22.11 42.38 6.76
N MET A 77 21.81 43.68 6.84
CA MET A 77 22.11 44.63 5.75
C MET A 77 23.60 44.85 5.54
N ASN A 78 24.40 44.60 6.58
CA ASN A 78 25.86 44.75 6.55
C ASN A 78 26.60 43.40 6.44
N ALA A 79 25.88 42.27 6.41
CA ALA A 79 26.44 40.92 6.38
C ALA A 79 26.73 40.38 4.97
N GLY A 80 26.40 41.15 3.91
CA GLY A 80 26.76 40.83 2.53
C GLY A 80 25.86 39.81 1.83
N PHE A 81 24.68 39.51 2.39
CA PHE A 81 23.65 38.72 1.73
C PHE A 81 22.99 39.53 0.60
N THR A 82 22.73 38.86 -0.53
CA THR A 82 22.01 39.46 -1.67
C THR A 82 20.52 39.16 -1.64
N GLU A 83 20.13 38.06 -0.97
CA GLU A 83 18.74 37.61 -0.85
C GLU A 83 18.51 37.05 0.56
N TYR A 84 17.32 37.29 1.13
CA TYR A 84 16.95 36.74 2.45
C TYR A 84 16.89 35.20 2.46
N THR A 85 16.65 34.59 1.29
CA THR A 85 16.67 33.13 1.07
C THR A 85 18.03 32.49 1.35
N GLN A 86 19.11 33.28 1.38
CA GLN A 86 20.43 32.83 1.81
C GLN A 86 20.56 32.65 3.34
N ILE A 87 19.59 33.19 4.09
CA ILE A 87 19.51 33.11 5.55
C ILE A 87 18.45 32.08 5.94
N VAL A 88 17.23 32.27 5.42
CA VAL A 88 16.07 31.41 5.68
C VAL A 88 15.20 31.30 4.44
N ASN A 89 14.65 30.12 4.18
CA ASN A 89 13.64 29.92 3.15
C ASN A 89 12.54 28.95 3.62
N VAL A 90 11.39 28.93 2.94
CA VAL A 90 10.27 28.05 3.28
C VAL A 90 9.89 27.22 2.06
N TYR A 91 9.69 25.92 2.30
CA TYR A 91 9.37 24.92 1.29
C TYR A 91 8.05 24.22 1.61
N LYS A 92 7.43 23.66 0.57
CA LYS A 92 6.18 22.88 0.69
C LYS A 92 6.39 21.37 0.70
N ASP A 93 7.62 20.91 0.48
CA ASP A 93 8.00 19.50 0.40
C ASP A 93 9.22 19.20 1.30
N PRO A 94 9.30 17.98 1.85
CA PRO A 94 10.40 17.57 2.75
C PRO A 94 11.77 17.55 2.04
N GLU A 95 11.78 17.44 0.71
CA GLU A 95 13.00 17.36 -0.08
C GLU A 95 13.66 18.73 -0.28
N LEU A 96 12.96 19.79 0.15
CA LEU A 96 13.35 21.19 0.01
C LEU A 96 13.53 21.58 -1.47
N THR A 97 12.70 21.01 -2.33
CA THR A 97 12.74 21.22 -3.79
C THR A 97 11.93 22.45 -4.17
N TYR A 98 10.74 22.60 -3.59
CA TYR A 98 9.75 23.56 -4.01
C TYR A 98 9.55 24.64 -2.95
N GLN A 99 10.05 25.83 -3.26
CA GLN A 99 9.89 27.01 -2.40
C GLN A 99 8.43 27.47 -2.40
N ILE A 100 7.92 27.89 -1.24
CA ILE A 100 6.55 28.41 -1.13
C ILE A 100 6.42 29.84 -1.67
N GLY A 101 7.52 30.58 -1.78
CA GLY A 101 7.51 31.98 -2.24
C GLY A 101 7.15 33.01 -1.17
N SER A 102 7.54 32.75 0.09
CA SER A 102 7.44 33.71 1.19
C SER A 102 8.18 35.01 0.90
N HIS A 103 7.65 36.11 1.45
CA HIS A 103 8.35 37.39 1.48
C HIS A 103 9.00 37.61 2.84
N PHE A 104 9.83 38.65 2.93
CA PHE A 104 10.65 38.92 4.09
C PHE A 104 10.60 40.40 4.47
N GLU A 105 10.46 40.66 5.76
CA GLU A 105 10.45 42.01 6.33
C GLU A 105 11.52 42.12 7.41
N TRP A 106 12.42 43.08 7.25
CA TRP A 106 13.51 43.33 8.21
C TRP A 106 13.21 44.56 9.07
N ASP A 107 13.23 44.39 10.39
CA ASP A 107 13.24 45.50 11.35
C ASP A 107 14.64 45.69 11.93
N GLU A 108 15.34 46.74 11.46
CA GLU A 108 16.68 47.10 11.91
C GLU A 108 16.77 47.43 13.41
N LYS A 109 15.70 47.99 14.01
CA LYS A 109 15.72 48.40 15.41
C LYS A 109 15.63 47.22 16.35
N THR A 110 14.76 46.28 16.01
CA THR A 110 14.57 45.07 16.80
C THR A 110 15.49 43.95 16.34
N LYS A 111 16.16 44.08 15.20
CA LYS A 111 16.92 43.02 14.54
C LYS A 111 16.10 41.74 14.34
N GLU A 112 14.88 41.91 13.83
CA GLU A 112 13.94 40.84 13.60
C GLU A 112 13.67 40.68 12.11
N LEU A 113 13.87 39.47 11.59
CA LEU A 113 13.47 39.09 10.24
C LEU A 113 12.13 38.36 10.32
N SER A 114 11.10 38.91 9.70
CA SER A 114 9.79 38.28 9.62
C SER A 114 9.64 37.58 8.28
N VAL A 115 9.31 36.29 8.32
CA VAL A 115 8.94 35.46 7.16
C VAL A 115 7.42 35.49 7.03
N THR A 116 6.92 35.92 5.89
CA THR A 116 5.48 36.08 5.65
C THR A 116 4.87 34.81 5.07
N PRO A 117 3.53 34.68 5.14
CA PRO A 117 2.81 33.80 4.22
C PRO A 117 3.18 34.08 2.76
N PRO A 118 3.01 33.10 1.85
CA PRO A 118 3.32 33.28 0.44
C PRO A 118 2.39 34.31 -0.21
N ARG A 119 2.79 34.81 -1.38
CA ARG A 119 1.94 35.74 -2.15
C ARG A 119 0.64 35.08 -2.61
N TRP A 120 0.73 33.81 -2.99
CA TRP A 120 -0.40 32.96 -3.35
C TRP A 120 -0.31 31.71 -2.50
N SER A 121 -1.40 31.40 -1.80
CA SER A 121 -1.50 30.18 -1.01
C SER A 121 -1.51 28.94 -1.90
N VAL A 122 -1.20 27.80 -1.31
CA VAL A 122 -1.25 26.49 -1.96
C VAL A 122 -2.36 25.67 -1.32
N GLY A 123 -3.07 24.87 -2.13
CA GLY A 123 -4.18 24.05 -1.69
C GLY A 123 -5.50 24.79 -1.52
N GLY A 124 -5.68 25.95 -2.16
CA GLY A 124 -6.98 26.62 -2.16
C GLY A 124 -8.04 25.84 -2.94
N ILE A 125 -9.31 26.24 -2.82
CA ILE A 125 -10.44 25.55 -3.48
C ILE A 125 -10.91 26.46 -4.62
N MET A 126 -10.81 26.00 -5.88
CA MET A 126 -11.30 26.76 -7.03
C MET A 126 -12.81 27.01 -6.90
N SER A 127 -13.26 28.25 -7.10
CA SER A 127 -14.69 28.61 -7.02
C SER A 127 -15.45 28.34 -8.32
N GLU A 128 -14.73 28.09 -9.42
CA GLU A 128 -15.32 27.83 -10.74
C GLU A 128 -16.20 26.57 -10.72
N GLY A 129 -17.45 26.71 -11.15
CA GLY A 129 -18.41 25.60 -11.21
C GLY A 129 -19.19 25.34 -9.92
N LEU A 130 -18.90 26.06 -8.83
CA LEU A 130 -19.64 25.96 -7.57
C LEU A 130 -20.84 26.91 -7.51
N ASP A 131 -21.83 26.56 -6.70
CA ASP A 131 -23.00 27.40 -6.46
C ASP A 131 -22.65 28.66 -5.67
N GLU A 132 -23.38 29.76 -5.90
CA GLU A 132 -23.14 31.05 -5.22
C GLU A 132 -23.40 31.02 -3.70
N ASP A 133 -24.08 29.99 -3.20
CA ASP A 133 -24.30 29.76 -1.76
C ASP A 133 -23.24 28.86 -1.11
N ALA A 134 -22.24 28.40 -1.88
CA ALA A 134 -21.11 27.65 -1.34
C ALA A 134 -20.38 28.47 -0.26
N PRO A 135 -20.02 27.85 0.90
CA PRO A 135 -19.27 28.53 1.95
C PRO A 135 -17.97 29.15 1.42
N GLY A 136 -17.76 30.44 1.74
CA GLY A 136 -16.57 31.16 1.32
C GLY A 136 -16.60 31.68 -0.12
N TYR A 137 -17.69 31.49 -0.86
CA TYR A 137 -17.83 32.01 -2.23
C TYR A 137 -17.95 33.53 -2.26
N GLN A 138 -17.18 34.16 -3.13
CA GLN A 138 -17.32 35.57 -3.48
C GLN A 138 -17.14 35.73 -4.99
N ALA A 139 -18.07 36.43 -5.64
CA ALA A 139 -18.09 36.54 -7.10
C ALA A 139 -16.85 37.21 -7.73
N ALA A 140 -16.02 37.90 -6.94
CA ALA A 140 -14.78 38.54 -7.39
C ALA A 140 -13.54 37.64 -7.24
N ASP A 141 -13.66 36.53 -6.52
CA ASP A 141 -12.54 35.70 -6.10
C ASP A 141 -12.53 34.40 -6.91
N SER A 142 -11.36 33.97 -7.37
CA SER A 142 -11.18 32.70 -8.09
C SER A 142 -11.26 31.47 -7.20
N SER A 143 -11.24 31.69 -5.89
CA SER A 143 -11.01 30.64 -4.89
C SER A 143 -11.88 30.92 -3.67
N LEU A 144 -12.40 29.85 -3.05
CA LEU A 144 -13.17 30.00 -1.81
C LEU A 144 -12.26 30.48 -0.68
N PHE A 145 -12.81 31.35 0.18
CA PHE A 145 -12.12 31.88 1.37
C PHE A 145 -10.83 32.65 1.08
N ASP A 146 -10.72 33.31 -0.08
CA ASP A 146 -9.55 34.15 -0.39
C ASP A 146 -9.37 35.27 0.67
N LYS A 147 -8.13 35.40 1.18
CA LYS A 147 -7.72 36.40 2.19
C LYS A 147 -6.75 37.44 1.63
N GLY A 148 -6.45 37.38 0.34
CA GLY A 148 -5.53 38.26 -0.36
C GLY A 148 -4.05 37.98 -0.09
N GLU A 149 -3.19 38.70 -0.80
CA GLU A 149 -1.74 38.47 -0.83
C GLU A 149 -1.10 38.57 0.57
N LEU A 150 -0.22 37.60 0.89
CA LEU A 150 0.61 37.56 2.12
C LEU A 150 -0.16 37.41 3.43
N ASN A 151 -1.44 37.03 3.39
CA ASN A 151 -2.29 36.88 4.58
C ASN A 151 -2.84 35.46 4.79
N ASP A 152 -2.43 34.49 3.96
CA ASP A 152 -2.79 33.09 4.17
C ASP A 152 -1.63 32.16 3.80
N TRP A 153 -1.24 31.30 4.75
CA TRP A 153 -0.31 30.21 4.48
C TRP A 153 -0.88 29.19 3.49
N GLY A 154 -2.20 29.02 3.44
CA GLY A 154 -2.87 28.03 2.59
C GLY A 154 -3.24 26.76 3.35
N ASN A 155 -3.66 25.73 2.62
CA ASN A 155 -4.25 24.50 3.19
C ASN A 155 -3.29 23.31 3.19
N LEU A 156 -2.01 23.48 2.89
CA LEU A 156 -1.06 22.39 3.07
C LEU A 156 -1.01 21.96 4.55
N PRO A 157 -0.83 20.66 4.83
CA PRO A 157 -0.80 20.15 6.20
C PRO A 157 0.38 20.71 7.00
N GLN A 158 1.52 20.94 6.33
CA GLN A 158 2.74 21.44 6.94
C GLN A 158 3.69 22.10 5.93
N TYR A 159 4.70 22.78 6.46
CA TYR A 159 5.73 23.52 5.72
C TYR A 159 7.10 23.30 6.37
N TYR A 160 8.15 23.55 5.60
CA TYR A 160 9.53 23.33 6.03
C TYR A 160 10.30 24.65 5.97
N MET A 161 10.53 25.26 7.13
CA MET A 161 11.38 26.46 7.24
C MET A 161 12.84 26.04 7.42
N VAL A 162 13.70 26.48 6.52
CA VAL A 162 15.10 26.06 6.44
C VAL A 162 16.00 27.24 6.78
N GLN A 163 16.81 27.08 7.81
CA GLN A 163 17.85 28.03 8.21
C GLN A 163 19.21 27.59 7.66
N TYR A 164 19.89 28.49 6.96
CA TYR A 164 21.18 28.23 6.30
C TYR A 164 22.39 28.83 7.03
N VAL A 165 22.15 29.73 7.97
CA VAL A 165 23.19 30.45 8.71
C VAL A 165 22.93 30.40 10.21
N ASP A 166 23.98 30.53 11.01
CA ASP A 166 23.86 30.74 12.45
C ASP A 166 23.23 32.12 12.71
N LEU A 167 22.11 32.17 13.43
CA LEU A 167 21.33 33.41 13.61
C LEU A 167 22.04 34.45 14.49
N GLU A 168 23.04 34.05 15.27
CA GLU A 168 23.81 34.97 16.13
C GLU A 168 24.97 35.62 15.36
N THR A 169 25.66 34.86 14.52
CA THR A 169 26.91 35.25 13.86
C THR A 169 26.76 35.56 12.38
N GLY A 170 25.78 34.98 11.70
CA GLY A 170 25.60 35.04 10.25
C GLY A 170 26.52 34.09 9.46
N GLU A 171 27.29 33.23 10.14
CA GLU A 171 28.13 32.24 9.49
C GLU A 171 27.30 31.11 8.88
N LYS A 172 27.71 30.62 7.70
CA LYS A 172 27.01 29.51 7.03
C LYS A 172 27.13 28.23 7.86
N LEU A 173 26.00 27.55 8.05
CA LEU A 173 25.95 26.27 8.76
C LEU A 173 26.55 25.14 7.90
N GLU A 174 27.15 24.14 8.55
CA GLU A 174 27.63 22.93 7.88
C GLU A 174 26.48 22.13 7.28
N LYS A 175 25.40 21.96 8.05
CA LYS A 175 24.12 21.41 7.62
C LYS A 175 23.01 22.44 7.86
N PRO A 176 22.08 22.64 6.90
CA PRO A 176 20.90 23.46 7.15
C PRO A 176 20.08 22.89 8.33
N ILE A 177 19.45 23.78 9.08
CA ILE A 177 18.50 23.41 10.14
C ILE A 177 17.08 23.54 9.58
N VAL A 178 16.30 22.47 9.65
CA VAL A 178 14.92 22.40 9.17
C VAL A 178 13.97 22.45 10.38
N THR A 179 12.98 23.33 10.30
CA THR A 179 11.89 23.43 11.26
C THR A 179 10.59 23.15 10.53
N VAL A 180 9.97 22.00 10.84
CA VAL A 180 8.62 21.68 10.36
C VAL A 180 7.62 22.56 11.10
N PHE A 181 6.68 23.18 10.39
CA PHE A 181 5.59 23.91 11.03
C PHE A 181 4.21 23.63 10.42
N THR A 182 3.19 23.67 11.27
CA THR A 182 1.79 23.45 10.90
C THR A 182 0.94 24.71 11.13
N VAL A 183 -0.06 24.90 10.28
CA VAL A 183 -0.97 26.05 10.29
C VAL A 183 -2.26 25.69 11.04
N ASP A 184 -2.76 26.61 11.87
CA ASP A 184 -4.01 26.45 12.59
C ASP A 184 -5.21 26.72 11.67
N SER A 185 -5.89 25.64 11.28
CA SER A 185 -7.09 25.68 10.43
C SER A 185 -8.36 25.93 11.25
N GLU A 186 -9.39 26.46 10.58
CA GLU A 186 -10.71 26.73 11.15
C GLU A 186 -11.45 25.42 11.47
N VAL A 187 -11.36 24.44 10.56
CA VAL A 187 -11.69 23.04 10.84
C VAL A 187 -10.42 22.32 11.31
N LYS A 188 -10.40 21.86 12.56
CA LYS A 188 -9.16 21.51 13.25
C LYS A 188 -8.43 20.28 12.72
N ASN A 189 -9.14 19.32 12.16
CA ASN A 189 -8.54 18.07 11.68
C ASN A 189 -8.74 17.98 10.16
N ALA A 190 -7.69 17.61 9.44
CA ALA A 190 -7.81 17.19 8.05
C ALA A 190 -8.56 15.84 7.97
N PRO A 191 -9.35 15.60 6.92
CA PRO A 191 -9.82 14.26 6.62
C PRO A 191 -8.62 13.32 6.43
N ARG A 192 -8.69 12.11 6.97
CA ARG A 192 -7.80 11.01 6.57
C ARG A 192 -8.58 10.12 5.61
N VAL A 193 -8.12 10.07 4.36
CA VAL A 193 -8.83 9.42 3.27
C VAL A 193 -8.22 8.04 3.03
N THR A 194 -9.05 7.04 2.88
CA THR A 194 -8.71 5.71 2.39
C THR A 194 -9.30 5.52 1.00
N LEU A 195 -8.52 4.93 0.10
CA LEU A 195 -8.94 4.61 -1.26
C LEU A 195 -9.05 3.08 -1.41
N GLY A 196 -10.19 2.60 -1.89
CA GLY A 196 -10.36 1.21 -2.32
C GLY A 196 -11.06 1.13 -3.67
N ILE A 197 -11.09 -0.05 -4.28
CA ILE A 197 -11.86 -0.32 -5.50
C ILE A 197 -13.08 -1.15 -5.10
N ASN A 198 -14.28 -0.78 -5.56
CA ASN A 198 -15.48 -1.58 -5.30
C ASN A 198 -15.60 -2.74 -6.30
N GLU A 199 -16.58 -3.63 -6.10
CA GLU A 199 -16.82 -4.79 -6.98
C GLU A 199 -17.11 -4.41 -8.44
N GLU A 200 -17.57 -3.19 -8.71
CA GLU A 200 -17.83 -2.68 -10.06
C GLU A 200 -16.58 -2.04 -10.71
N GLY A 201 -15.45 -2.03 -10.02
CA GLY A 201 -14.20 -1.44 -10.51
C GLY A 201 -14.09 0.07 -10.34
N PHE A 202 -14.95 0.70 -9.53
CA PHE A 202 -14.87 2.13 -9.27
C PHE A 202 -13.97 2.44 -8.06
N PRO A 203 -13.13 3.48 -8.13
CA PRO A 203 -12.42 3.96 -6.96
C PRO A 203 -13.40 4.61 -5.97
N VAL A 204 -13.28 4.24 -4.70
CA VAL A 204 -14.11 4.75 -3.60
C VAL A 204 -13.23 5.43 -2.57
N PHE A 205 -13.45 6.73 -2.40
CA PHE A 205 -12.77 7.57 -1.43
C PHE A 205 -13.60 7.61 -0.16
N ARG A 206 -13.04 7.19 0.98
CA ARG A 206 -13.74 7.18 2.28
C ARG A 206 -12.93 7.92 3.33
N TRP A 207 -13.61 8.57 4.25
CA TRP A 207 -12.98 9.22 5.40
C TRP A 207 -13.89 9.14 6.63
N LYS A 208 -13.39 9.55 7.79
CA LYS A 208 -14.21 9.69 9.00
C LYS A 208 -14.79 11.09 9.07
N LYS A 209 -15.97 11.22 9.69
CA LYS A 209 -16.60 12.53 9.89
C LYS A 209 -15.68 13.44 10.72
N VAL A 210 -15.29 14.56 10.15
CA VAL A 210 -14.48 15.59 10.80
C VAL A 210 -15.37 16.49 11.67
N PRO A 211 -15.09 16.62 12.99
CA PRO A 211 -15.83 17.54 13.84
C PRO A 211 -15.71 18.99 13.36
N GLY A 212 -16.86 19.66 13.19
CA GLY A 212 -16.92 21.04 12.71
C GLY A 212 -17.05 21.18 11.19
N ALA A 213 -16.92 20.08 10.43
CA ALA A 213 -17.18 20.09 8.98
C ALA A 213 -18.69 20.10 8.68
N GLU A 214 -19.09 20.94 7.73
CA GLU A 214 -20.44 21.02 7.18
C GLU A 214 -20.54 20.26 5.84
N ARG A 215 -19.45 20.23 5.06
CA ARG A 215 -19.32 19.47 3.80
C ARG A 215 -17.87 19.12 3.49
N TYR A 216 -17.67 18.32 2.47
CA TYR A 216 -16.36 17.92 1.95
C TYR A 216 -16.32 18.16 0.44
N TYR A 217 -15.17 18.65 -0.02
CA TYR A 217 -14.84 18.68 -1.45
C TYR A 217 -13.76 17.64 -1.74
N VAL A 218 -14.01 16.82 -2.75
CA VAL A 218 -12.96 16.01 -3.37
C VAL A 218 -12.33 16.86 -4.45
N MET A 219 -11.01 17.04 -4.37
CA MET A 219 -10.28 17.95 -5.24
C MET A 219 -9.21 17.22 -6.05
N SER A 220 -9.04 17.63 -7.30
CA SER A 220 -7.85 17.35 -8.09
C SER A 220 -6.86 18.52 -7.95
N MET A 221 -5.65 18.20 -7.53
CA MET A 221 -4.50 19.08 -7.44
C MET A 221 -3.52 18.74 -8.57
N THR A 222 -2.86 19.73 -9.13
CA THR A 222 -1.88 19.51 -10.19
C THR A 222 -0.47 19.74 -9.62
N SER A 223 0.51 18.93 -9.96
CA SER A 223 1.92 19.15 -9.62
C SER A 223 2.75 19.21 -10.90
N SER A 224 3.87 19.92 -10.91
CA SER A 224 4.84 19.86 -12.02
C SER A 224 6.24 19.67 -11.45
N GLU A 225 7.14 19.05 -12.22
CA GLU A 225 8.54 18.88 -11.81
C GLU A 225 9.24 20.20 -11.48
N LYS A 226 8.78 21.32 -12.07
CA LYS A 226 9.40 22.63 -11.88
C LYS A 226 8.88 23.37 -10.66
N MET A 227 7.59 23.28 -10.40
CA MET A 227 6.92 24.13 -9.41
C MET A 227 6.36 23.34 -8.22
N GLY A 228 6.32 22.01 -8.28
CA GLY A 228 5.60 21.16 -7.33
C GLY A 228 4.10 21.40 -7.40
N LEU A 229 3.39 21.11 -6.31
CA LEU A 229 1.92 21.24 -6.23
C LEU A 229 1.42 22.67 -6.57
N SER A 230 0.37 22.77 -7.38
CA SER A 230 -0.24 24.00 -7.88
C SER A 230 -1.01 24.74 -6.78
N GLY A 231 -1.40 26.00 -7.06
CA GLY A 231 -2.17 26.85 -6.15
C GLY A 231 -3.50 26.24 -5.75
N ASP A 232 -4.57 26.56 -6.47
CA ASP A 232 -5.91 26.06 -6.16
C ASP A 232 -6.19 24.71 -6.82
N GLY A 233 -6.92 23.84 -6.10
CA GLY A 233 -7.43 22.57 -6.59
C GLY A 233 -8.80 22.71 -7.22
N TRP A 234 -9.08 21.88 -8.23
CA TRP A 234 -10.39 21.80 -8.88
C TRP A 234 -11.31 20.88 -8.10
N VAL A 235 -12.57 21.29 -7.92
CA VAL A 235 -13.56 20.44 -7.26
C VAL A 235 -14.08 19.39 -8.24
N GLU A 236 -13.78 18.12 -7.95
CA GLU A 236 -14.18 16.94 -8.71
C GLU A 236 -15.49 16.33 -8.21
N GLY A 237 -15.84 16.63 -6.96
CA GLY A 237 -17.06 16.18 -6.30
C GLY A 237 -17.28 16.89 -4.97
N GLU A 238 -18.53 16.94 -4.54
CA GLU A 238 -18.95 17.51 -3.26
C GLU A 238 -19.91 16.55 -2.56
N THR A 239 -19.78 16.43 -1.23
CA THR A 239 -20.69 15.63 -0.41
C THR A 239 -20.77 16.14 1.03
N GLU A 240 -21.92 16.01 1.67
CA GLU A 240 -22.07 16.13 3.15
C GLU A 240 -21.74 14.81 3.87
N GLY A 241 -21.69 13.71 3.11
CA GLY A 241 -21.32 12.38 3.58
C GLY A 241 -19.82 12.21 3.75
N THR A 242 -19.40 10.97 3.99
CA THR A 242 -17.99 10.62 4.22
C THR A 242 -17.45 9.62 3.21
N GLU A 243 -18.08 9.57 2.05
CA GLU A 243 -17.75 8.72 0.93
C GLU A 243 -18.00 9.47 -0.38
N TRP A 244 -17.12 9.25 -1.36
CA TRP A 244 -17.31 9.70 -2.74
C TRP A 244 -16.87 8.62 -3.73
N ILE A 245 -17.73 8.42 -4.74
CA ILE A 245 -17.49 7.55 -5.89
C ILE A 245 -17.66 8.43 -7.14
N PRO A 246 -16.68 8.44 -8.08
CA PRO A 246 -16.79 9.22 -9.29
C PRO A 246 -17.86 8.66 -10.22
N GLU A 247 -18.51 9.53 -11.00
CA GLU A 247 -19.55 9.13 -11.96
C GLU A 247 -19.03 8.25 -13.11
N SER A 248 -17.73 8.30 -13.40
CA SER A 248 -17.09 7.54 -14.47
C SER A 248 -15.62 7.28 -14.17
N THR A 249 -15.14 6.09 -14.52
CA THR A 249 -13.71 5.74 -14.48
C THR A 249 -12.88 6.42 -15.57
N ALA A 250 -13.53 6.89 -16.65
CA ALA A 250 -12.84 7.50 -17.79
C ALA A 250 -12.01 8.74 -17.44
N LYS A 251 -12.30 9.41 -16.31
CA LYS A 251 -11.50 10.54 -15.85
C LYS A 251 -10.08 10.15 -15.44
N PHE A 252 -9.87 8.92 -14.99
CA PHE A 252 -8.56 8.41 -14.57
C PHE A 252 -7.73 7.84 -15.73
N ILE A 253 -8.18 7.98 -16.99
CA ILE A 253 -7.39 7.50 -18.13
C ILE A 253 -6.09 8.29 -18.20
N THR A 254 -4.94 7.63 -18.08
CA THR A 254 -3.61 8.27 -18.11
C THR A 254 -2.79 7.90 -19.35
N TYR A 255 -3.39 7.26 -20.35
CA TYR A 255 -2.72 6.87 -21.60
C TYR A 255 -3.28 7.56 -22.86
N ASN A 256 -2.43 7.61 -23.90
CA ASN A 256 -2.78 7.99 -25.27
C ASN A 256 -3.05 6.77 -26.16
N VAL A 257 -2.32 5.67 -25.94
CA VAL A 257 -2.51 4.38 -26.65
C VAL A 257 -2.40 3.25 -25.64
N SER A 258 -3.38 2.35 -25.58
CA SER A 258 -3.34 1.17 -24.70
C SER A 258 -2.41 0.10 -25.25
N GLU A 259 -1.99 -0.85 -24.43
CA GLU A 259 -1.22 -2.03 -24.87
C GLU A 259 -1.95 -2.81 -25.98
N ALA A 260 -3.28 -2.91 -25.90
CA ALA A 260 -4.10 -3.58 -26.91
C ALA A 260 -3.95 -2.94 -28.30
N ASP A 261 -3.91 -1.60 -28.37
CA ASP A 261 -3.80 -0.86 -29.63
C ASP A 261 -2.34 -0.70 -30.09
N ARG A 262 -1.32 -1.11 -29.30
CA ARG A 262 0.10 -0.93 -29.67
C ARG A 262 0.52 -1.62 -30.95
N ARG A 263 -0.17 -2.71 -31.30
CA ARG A 263 0.12 -3.55 -32.47
C ARG A 263 -0.52 -3.02 -33.75
N GLU A 264 -1.32 -1.97 -33.68
CA GLU A 264 -1.98 -1.39 -34.84
C GLU A 264 -0.97 -0.74 -35.80
N PRO A 265 -1.04 -1.00 -37.13
CA PRO A 265 -0.03 -0.50 -38.08
C PRO A 265 0.18 1.02 -38.03
N TYR A 266 -0.90 1.80 -37.83
CA TYR A 266 -0.81 3.26 -37.74
C TYR A 266 -0.20 3.74 -36.41
N VAL A 267 -0.33 2.97 -35.33
CA VAL A 267 0.34 3.25 -34.05
C VAL A 267 1.82 2.95 -34.17
N ILE A 268 2.19 1.81 -34.78
CA ILE A 268 3.59 1.46 -35.05
C ILE A 268 4.26 2.51 -35.94
N GLU A 269 3.55 3.02 -36.97
CA GLU A 269 4.05 4.11 -37.82
C GLU A 269 4.34 5.39 -37.02
N LYS A 270 3.51 5.72 -36.03
CA LYS A 270 3.61 6.96 -35.24
C LYS A 270 4.57 6.86 -34.06
N TYR A 271 4.56 5.76 -33.33
CA TYR A 271 5.26 5.58 -32.05
C TYR A 271 6.37 4.53 -32.08
N GLY A 272 6.53 3.82 -33.20
CA GLY A 272 7.45 2.69 -33.32
C GLY A 272 6.90 1.38 -32.76
N GLU A 273 7.62 0.30 -33.04
CA GLU A 273 7.34 -1.02 -32.47
C GLU A 273 7.49 -0.98 -30.94
N GLY A 274 6.59 -1.65 -30.23
CA GLY A 274 6.60 -1.78 -28.78
C GLY A 274 5.33 -2.45 -28.28
N ASN A 275 5.34 -2.90 -27.03
CA ASN A 275 4.25 -3.67 -26.43
C ASN A 275 3.59 -2.99 -25.21
N GLU A 276 4.20 -1.94 -24.68
CA GLU A 276 3.74 -1.18 -23.51
C GLU A 276 2.80 -0.03 -23.92
N ALA A 277 1.87 0.34 -23.05
CA ALA A 277 1.00 1.49 -23.26
C ALA A 277 1.81 2.78 -23.47
N ILE A 278 1.29 3.68 -24.31
CA ILE A 278 1.86 5.02 -24.45
C ILE A 278 1.14 5.94 -23.46
N PRO A 279 1.80 6.42 -22.40
CA PRO A 279 1.17 7.32 -21.44
C PRO A 279 0.80 8.66 -22.09
N LYS A 280 -0.05 9.44 -21.41
CA LYS A 280 -0.32 10.83 -21.76
C LYS A 280 0.98 11.64 -21.61
N ASP A 281 1.28 12.46 -22.60
CA ASP A 281 2.39 13.40 -22.54
C ASP A 281 1.90 14.63 -21.79
N THR A 282 2.27 14.73 -20.51
CA THR A 282 1.90 15.83 -19.63
C THR A 282 3.11 16.23 -18.79
N GLU A 283 3.37 17.53 -18.70
CA GLU A 283 4.36 18.09 -17.76
C GLU A 283 3.81 18.16 -16.32
N TYR A 284 2.56 17.75 -16.14
CA TYR A 284 1.81 17.82 -14.91
C TYR A 284 1.36 16.46 -14.41
N GLU A 285 1.44 16.25 -13.11
CA GLU A 285 0.87 15.11 -12.39
C GLU A 285 -0.40 15.53 -11.65
N THR A 286 -1.42 14.68 -11.66
CA THR A 286 -2.68 14.94 -10.94
C THR A 286 -2.70 14.15 -9.64
N TYR A 287 -3.17 14.79 -8.57
CA TYR A 287 -3.38 14.19 -7.25
C TYR A 287 -4.80 14.42 -6.78
N TYR A 288 -5.42 13.43 -6.15
CA TYR A 288 -6.74 13.53 -5.54
C TYR A 288 -6.61 13.66 -4.02
N CYS A 289 -7.37 14.58 -3.43
CA CYS A 289 -7.45 14.78 -1.99
C CYS A 289 -8.84 15.24 -1.56
N VAL A 290 -9.08 15.30 -0.25
CA VAL A 290 -10.34 15.77 0.33
C VAL A 290 -10.06 16.89 1.31
N ILE A 291 -10.88 17.94 1.26
CA ILE A 291 -10.83 19.05 2.23
C ILE A 291 -12.18 19.18 2.92
N ALA A 292 -12.15 19.32 4.25
CA ALA A 292 -13.34 19.58 5.05
C ALA A 292 -13.61 21.09 5.12
N VAL A 293 -14.87 21.48 4.98
CA VAL A 293 -15.28 22.88 4.93
C VAL A 293 -16.39 23.16 5.92
N SER A 294 -16.32 24.33 6.54
CA SER A 294 -17.36 24.94 7.36
C SER A 294 -17.67 26.34 6.83
N LYS A 295 -18.73 26.98 7.32
CA LYS A 295 -19.00 28.40 7.06
C LYS A 295 -17.83 29.36 7.38
N ASP A 296 -16.97 28.99 8.34
CA ASP A 296 -15.92 29.87 8.88
C ASP A 296 -14.57 29.66 8.16
N GLY A 297 -14.40 28.55 7.43
CA GLY A 297 -13.15 28.21 6.73
C GLY A 297 -12.98 26.72 6.51
N THR A 298 -11.74 26.29 6.30
CA THR A 298 -11.38 24.95 5.83
C THR A 298 -10.53 24.20 6.86
N SER A 299 -10.35 22.89 6.64
CA SER A 299 -9.24 22.12 7.20
C SER A 299 -7.98 22.29 6.36
N ALA A 300 -6.88 21.67 6.78
CA ALA A 300 -5.81 21.31 5.84
C ALA A 300 -6.30 20.23 4.84
N LEU A 301 -5.58 20.07 3.73
CA LEU A 301 -5.77 18.98 2.78
C LEU A 301 -5.55 17.62 3.45
N SER A 302 -6.30 16.61 3.03
CA SER A 302 -6.01 15.21 3.38
C SER A 302 -4.68 14.74 2.77
N ASN A 303 -4.29 13.51 3.12
CA ASN A 303 -3.35 12.73 2.31
C ASN A 303 -3.81 12.68 0.84
N MET A 304 -2.84 12.62 -0.07
CA MET A 304 -3.06 12.72 -1.51
C MET A 304 -2.85 11.38 -2.22
N PHE A 305 -3.59 11.17 -3.32
CA PHE A 305 -3.48 9.97 -4.14
C PHE A 305 -3.13 10.37 -5.57
N ARG A 306 -2.02 9.88 -6.10
CA ARG A 306 -1.59 10.17 -7.47
C ARG A 306 -2.51 9.48 -8.47
N GLU A 307 -2.94 10.21 -9.49
CA GLU A 307 -3.88 9.71 -10.50
C GLU A 307 -3.34 8.47 -11.23
N THR A 308 -2.04 8.40 -11.48
CA THR A 308 -1.41 7.24 -12.14
C THR A 308 -1.52 5.97 -11.31
N ASP A 309 -1.47 6.07 -9.98
CA ASP A 309 -1.51 4.91 -9.09
C ASP A 309 -2.95 4.43 -8.93
N ILE A 310 -3.92 5.36 -8.99
CA ILE A 310 -5.34 5.04 -9.13
C ILE A 310 -5.59 4.35 -10.47
N ALA A 311 -5.05 4.90 -11.57
CA ALA A 311 -5.30 4.42 -12.93
C ALA A 311 -4.86 2.96 -13.15
N ARG A 312 -3.79 2.51 -12.48
CA ARG A 312 -3.30 1.12 -12.49
C ARG A 312 -4.31 0.12 -11.92
N LYS A 313 -5.19 0.57 -11.02
CA LYS A 313 -6.16 -0.28 -10.29
C LYS A 313 -7.57 -0.19 -10.84
N VAL A 314 -7.85 0.78 -11.70
CA VAL A 314 -9.21 1.07 -12.18
C VAL A 314 -9.42 0.50 -13.59
N PRO A 315 -10.37 -0.43 -13.80
CA PRO A 315 -10.74 -0.93 -15.12
C PRO A 315 -11.43 0.17 -15.94
N PHE A 316 -11.07 0.26 -17.22
CA PHE A 316 -11.71 1.18 -18.16
C PHE A 316 -12.67 0.46 -19.11
N THR A 317 -12.22 -0.60 -19.78
CA THR A 317 -13.05 -1.29 -20.78
C THR A 317 -12.64 -2.75 -21.00
N GLU A 318 -13.62 -3.63 -21.24
CA GLU A 318 -13.38 -4.99 -21.73
C GLU A 318 -12.84 -4.94 -23.17
N GLU A 319 -11.70 -5.59 -23.41
CA GLU A 319 -11.09 -5.63 -24.73
C GLU A 319 -11.72 -6.72 -25.60
N VAL A 320 -12.76 -6.34 -26.34
CA VAL A 320 -13.47 -7.23 -27.26
C VAL A 320 -12.65 -7.57 -28.51
N LYS A 321 -11.67 -6.75 -28.94
CA LYS A 321 -10.88 -7.08 -30.15
C LYS A 321 -9.93 -8.26 -29.93
N MET A 322 -9.40 -8.38 -28.71
CA MET A 322 -8.59 -9.54 -28.30
C MET A 322 -9.47 -10.74 -27.94
N SER A 323 -10.70 -10.49 -27.52
CA SER A 323 -11.73 -11.48 -27.18
C SER A 323 -12.72 -11.78 -28.33
N LEU A 324 -12.28 -11.59 -29.59
CA LEU A 324 -13.05 -11.69 -30.85
C LEU A 324 -14.02 -10.53 -31.14
N ASN A 325 -13.63 -9.72 -32.14
CA ASN A 325 -14.46 -8.73 -32.83
C ASN A 325 -15.58 -9.40 -33.63
N GLU A 326 -16.82 -9.27 -33.14
CA GLU A 326 -18.08 -8.96 -33.84
C GLU A 326 -19.24 -9.52 -33.02
N GLU A 327 -20.34 -8.76 -32.98
CA GLU A 327 -21.56 -9.02 -32.21
C GLU A 327 -21.98 -10.51 -32.25
N GLY A 328 -21.73 -11.22 -31.14
CA GLY A 328 -22.07 -12.64 -30.97
C GLY A 328 -20.86 -13.54 -30.63
N SER A 329 -19.90 -13.13 -29.81
CA SER A 329 -18.55 -13.74 -29.78
C SER A 329 -18.21 -14.68 -28.61
N ASN A 330 -19.13 -15.02 -27.71
CA ASN A 330 -18.85 -16.01 -26.64
C ASN A 330 -19.46 -17.39 -26.93
N TYR A 331 -19.44 -17.84 -28.19
CA TYR A 331 -19.83 -19.22 -28.51
C TYR A 331 -18.67 -20.16 -28.27
N THR A 332 -18.91 -21.24 -27.54
CA THR A 332 -17.94 -22.32 -27.36
C THR A 332 -18.53 -23.62 -27.87
N GLN A 333 -17.69 -24.50 -28.38
CA GLN A 333 -18.16 -25.80 -28.82
C GLN A 333 -18.52 -26.64 -27.61
N SER A 334 -17.70 -26.66 -26.56
CA SER A 334 -17.99 -27.40 -25.32
C SER A 334 -17.86 -26.56 -24.05
N PHE A 335 -18.19 -27.14 -22.90
CA PHE A 335 -18.00 -26.49 -21.59
C PHE A 335 -16.52 -26.31 -21.23
N GLY A 336 -15.65 -27.24 -21.65
CA GLY A 336 -14.19 -27.14 -21.41
C GLY A 336 -13.57 -25.92 -22.09
N GLU A 337 -14.11 -25.52 -23.24
CA GLU A 337 -13.69 -24.33 -23.99
C GLU A 337 -14.20 -23.00 -23.41
N MET A 338 -15.03 -23.04 -22.36
CA MET A 338 -15.49 -21.80 -21.69
C MET A 338 -14.27 -21.01 -21.20
N PRO A 339 -14.16 -19.71 -21.51
CA PRO A 339 -12.99 -18.91 -21.15
C PRO A 339 -12.77 -18.89 -19.64
N SER A 340 -11.51 -18.86 -19.21
CA SER A 340 -11.19 -18.74 -17.77
C SER A 340 -11.05 -17.27 -17.35
N TYR A 341 -10.50 -16.45 -18.25
CA TYR A 341 -10.18 -15.04 -18.05
C TYR A 341 -10.74 -14.19 -19.20
N LYS A 342 -10.87 -12.88 -18.96
CA LYS A 342 -11.13 -11.86 -19.96
C LYS A 342 -10.08 -10.76 -19.90
N TRP A 343 -9.78 -10.20 -21.06
CA TRP A 343 -8.86 -9.07 -21.18
C TRP A 343 -9.56 -7.75 -20.85
N VAL A 344 -8.99 -6.99 -19.93
CA VAL A 344 -9.46 -5.68 -19.52
C VAL A 344 -8.35 -4.66 -19.73
N THR A 345 -8.67 -3.56 -20.40
CA THR A 345 -7.79 -2.39 -20.45
C THR A 345 -8.03 -1.56 -19.20
N MET A 346 -6.98 -1.35 -18.43
CA MET A 346 -6.97 -0.51 -17.23
C MET A 346 -6.87 0.98 -17.61
N CYS A 347 -7.16 1.86 -16.67
CA CYS A 347 -7.10 3.31 -16.87
C CYS A 347 -5.67 3.83 -17.16
N ASP A 348 -4.61 3.08 -16.83
CA ASP A 348 -3.23 3.37 -17.25
C ASP A 348 -2.88 2.84 -18.66
N GLY A 349 -3.81 2.12 -19.29
CA GLY A 349 -3.67 1.55 -20.63
C GLY A 349 -3.02 0.17 -20.64
N THR A 350 -2.62 -0.34 -19.47
CA THR A 350 -2.12 -1.70 -19.28
C THR A 350 -3.25 -2.69 -19.56
N LEU A 351 -2.88 -3.79 -20.20
CA LEU A 351 -3.81 -4.87 -20.49
C LEU A 351 -3.61 -6.02 -19.48
N VAL A 352 -4.68 -6.36 -18.76
CA VAL A 352 -4.69 -7.35 -17.68
C VAL A 352 -5.72 -8.45 -17.94
N GLN A 353 -5.43 -9.67 -17.48
CA GLN A 353 -6.38 -10.79 -17.50
C GLN A 353 -7.11 -10.85 -16.18
N LYS A 354 -8.42 -10.62 -16.21
CA LYS A 354 -9.32 -10.75 -15.05
C LYS A 354 -10.07 -12.07 -15.11
N LEU A 355 -10.19 -12.76 -13.97
CA LEU A 355 -10.92 -14.03 -13.89
C LEU A 355 -12.41 -13.82 -14.20
N ILE A 356 -13.06 -14.85 -14.75
CA ILE A 356 -14.52 -14.84 -14.97
C ILE A 356 -15.25 -15.47 -13.78
N ASN A 357 -16.25 -14.75 -13.27
CA ASN A 357 -17.22 -15.22 -12.28
C ASN A 357 -18.50 -15.67 -12.99
N TYR A 358 -18.62 -16.98 -13.27
CA TYR A 358 -19.83 -17.55 -13.86
C TYR A 358 -20.99 -17.62 -12.88
N ASP A 359 -22.18 -17.22 -13.33
CA ASP A 359 -23.44 -17.46 -12.63
C ASP A 359 -24.01 -18.82 -13.07
N PHE A 360 -23.48 -19.87 -12.44
CA PHE A 360 -23.88 -21.25 -12.72
C PHE A 360 -25.35 -21.54 -12.37
N GLU A 361 -25.92 -20.83 -11.39
CA GLU A 361 -27.33 -21.01 -10.99
C GLU A 361 -28.30 -20.44 -12.03
N SER A 362 -27.90 -19.37 -12.71
CA SER A 362 -28.67 -18.78 -13.81
C SER A 362 -28.46 -19.46 -15.16
N ALA A 363 -27.61 -20.49 -15.25
CA ALA A 363 -27.36 -21.23 -16.48
C ALA A 363 -28.65 -21.89 -17.02
N LYS A 364 -28.93 -21.70 -18.31
CA LYS A 364 -30.19 -22.15 -18.92
C LYS A 364 -29.97 -22.78 -20.29
N GLU A 365 -30.59 -23.95 -20.45
CA GLU A 365 -30.78 -24.58 -21.75
C GLU A 365 -31.95 -23.90 -22.48
N GLU A 366 -31.72 -23.51 -23.74
CA GLU A 366 -32.74 -22.95 -24.62
C GLU A 366 -32.49 -23.35 -26.08
N LYS A 367 -33.43 -23.00 -26.97
CA LYS A 367 -33.24 -23.20 -28.41
C LYS A 367 -32.66 -21.94 -29.04
N ALA A 368 -31.56 -22.10 -29.77
CA ALA A 368 -30.96 -21.04 -30.56
C ALA A 368 -31.99 -20.44 -31.52
N SER A 369 -32.12 -19.10 -31.52
CA SER A 369 -33.13 -18.42 -32.33
C SER A 369 -32.85 -18.50 -33.84
N TRP A 370 -31.60 -18.75 -34.24
CA TRP A 370 -31.17 -18.86 -35.63
C TRP A 370 -31.14 -20.30 -36.18
N SER A 371 -30.73 -21.31 -35.38
CA SER A 371 -30.63 -22.71 -35.84
C SER A 371 -31.72 -23.63 -35.28
N GLY A 372 -32.33 -23.28 -34.13
CA GLY A 372 -33.28 -24.13 -33.41
C GLY A 372 -32.64 -25.30 -32.65
N GLU A 373 -31.31 -25.40 -32.67
CA GLU A 373 -30.50 -26.34 -31.90
C GLU A 373 -30.53 -25.97 -30.41
N ASN A 374 -30.27 -26.95 -29.55
CA ASN A 374 -30.21 -26.68 -28.11
C ASN A 374 -28.86 -26.02 -27.80
N ILE A 375 -28.89 -24.98 -26.98
CA ILE A 375 -27.72 -24.24 -26.50
C ILE A 375 -27.84 -24.07 -24.98
N VAL A 376 -26.71 -23.96 -24.29
CA VAL A 376 -26.68 -23.52 -22.89
C VAL A 376 -26.13 -22.12 -22.81
N LYS A 377 -26.88 -21.21 -22.19
CA LYS A 377 -26.41 -19.87 -21.84
C LYS A 377 -25.97 -19.82 -20.40
N VAL A 378 -24.74 -19.39 -20.16
CA VAL A 378 -24.15 -19.21 -18.83
C VAL A 378 -23.76 -17.74 -18.66
N PRO A 379 -24.51 -16.95 -17.88
CA PRO A 379 -24.13 -15.59 -17.57
C PRO A 379 -22.83 -15.53 -16.75
N TYR A 380 -22.11 -14.43 -16.85
CA TYR A 380 -20.91 -14.19 -16.06
C TYR A 380 -20.68 -12.70 -15.79
N LYS A 381 -19.83 -12.43 -14.81
CA LYS A 381 -19.19 -11.13 -14.58
C LYS A 381 -17.68 -11.27 -14.67
N ILE A 382 -17.00 -10.22 -15.11
CA ILE A 382 -15.53 -10.15 -15.06
C ILE A 382 -15.14 -9.63 -13.67
N ASP A 383 -14.28 -10.36 -12.97
CA ASP A 383 -13.94 -10.11 -11.57
C ASP A 383 -13.33 -8.72 -11.36
N GLY A 384 -13.74 -8.04 -10.28
CA GLY A 384 -13.32 -6.66 -9.97
C GLY A 384 -13.82 -5.60 -10.96
N THR A 385 -14.86 -5.88 -11.75
CA THR A 385 -15.41 -4.94 -12.75
C THR A 385 -16.93 -4.96 -12.81
N GLY A 386 -17.52 -3.89 -13.34
CA GLY A 386 -18.93 -3.82 -13.72
C GLY A 386 -19.27 -4.50 -15.04
N PHE A 387 -18.34 -5.22 -15.69
CA PHE A 387 -18.56 -5.83 -17.00
C PHE A 387 -19.23 -7.20 -16.87
N ASP A 388 -20.35 -7.38 -17.57
CA ASP A 388 -21.12 -8.62 -17.61
C ASP A 388 -21.19 -9.20 -19.03
N GLY A 389 -21.51 -10.49 -19.11
CA GLY A 389 -21.64 -11.18 -20.38
C GLY A 389 -22.35 -12.51 -20.24
N VAL A 390 -22.48 -13.20 -21.38
CA VAL A 390 -23.06 -14.54 -21.45
C VAL A 390 -22.18 -15.40 -22.36
N VAL A 391 -21.80 -16.58 -21.90
CA VAL A 391 -21.21 -17.63 -22.74
C VAL A 391 -22.33 -18.54 -23.27
N VAL A 392 -22.23 -18.93 -24.54
CA VAL A 392 -23.18 -19.79 -25.22
C VAL A 392 -22.49 -21.08 -25.66
N VAL A 393 -22.88 -22.21 -25.10
CA VAL A 393 -22.32 -23.53 -25.44
C VAL A 393 -23.22 -24.21 -26.48
N GLU A 394 -22.66 -24.57 -27.64
CA GLU A 394 -23.42 -25.11 -28.79
C GLU A 394 -23.39 -26.64 -28.90
N SER A 395 -22.26 -27.27 -28.61
CA SER A 395 -22.05 -28.71 -28.78
C SER A 395 -21.88 -29.39 -27.42
N TYR A 396 -22.99 -29.78 -26.81
CA TYR A 396 -22.97 -30.45 -25.52
C TYR A 396 -23.89 -31.66 -25.45
N ASN A 397 -23.64 -32.52 -24.46
CA ASN A 397 -24.52 -33.65 -24.16
C ASN A 397 -25.65 -33.20 -23.21
N THR A 398 -26.89 -33.26 -23.71
CA THR A 398 -28.09 -32.82 -22.97
C THR A 398 -28.32 -33.54 -21.64
N ASP A 399 -27.77 -34.74 -21.48
CA ASP A 399 -27.94 -35.55 -20.28
C ASP A 399 -26.87 -35.25 -19.20
N THR A 400 -25.70 -34.71 -19.57
CA THR A 400 -24.54 -34.56 -18.67
C THR A 400 -24.03 -33.13 -18.52
N TRP A 401 -24.62 -32.15 -19.21
CA TRP A 401 -24.13 -30.76 -19.23
C TRP A 401 -23.97 -30.09 -17.85
N LYS A 402 -24.77 -30.52 -16.86
CA LYS A 402 -24.64 -30.02 -15.49
C LYS A 402 -23.38 -30.54 -14.78
N GLU A 403 -22.98 -31.77 -15.08
CA GLU A 403 -21.75 -32.36 -14.56
C GLU A 403 -20.53 -31.70 -15.22
N GLU A 404 -20.63 -31.36 -16.52
CA GLU A 404 -19.59 -30.60 -17.23
C GLU A 404 -19.49 -29.16 -16.72
N LEU A 405 -20.61 -28.51 -16.45
CA LEU A 405 -20.63 -27.18 -15.85
C LEU A 405 -20.01 -27.16 -14.45
N GLU A 406 -20.19 -28.23 -13.68
CA GLU A 406 -19.55 -28.41 -12.38
C GLU A 406 -18.02 -28.53 -12.49
N LYS A 407 -17.50 -29.16 -13.55
CA LYS A 407 -16.06 -29.17 -13.83
C LYS A 407 -15.52 -27.76 -14.07
N VAL A 408 -16.29 -26.92 -14.79
CA VAL A 408 -15.95 -25.49 -15.00
C VAL A 408 -15.96 -24.72 -13.68
N ARG A 409 -16.94 -24.98 -12.79
CA ARG A 409 -16.97 -24.38 -11.44
C ARG A 409 -15.71 -24.71 -10.65
N ILE A 410 -15.33 -25.99 -10.58
CA ILE A 410 -14.11 -26.44 -9.90
C ILE A 410 -12.86 -25.80 -10.52
N ARG A 411 -12.80 -25.70 -11.85
CA ARG A 411 -11.69 -25.01 -12.55
C ARG A 411 -11.59 -23.55 -12.11
N GLN A 412 -12.68 -22.77 -12.17
CA GLN A 412 -12.64 -21.36 -11.75
C GLN A 412 -12.21 -21.20 -10.30
N GLU A 413 -12.64 -22.10 -9.40
CA GLU A 413 -12.21 -22.10 -8.00
C GLU A 413 -10.71 -22.36 -7.85
N LYS A 414 -10.14 -23.30 -8.62
CA LYS A 414 -8.69 -23.56 -8.63
C LYS A 414 -7.85 -22.43 -9.22
N LEU A 415 -8.44 -21.59 -10.06
CA LEU A 415 -7.77 -20.46 -10.72
C LEU A 415 -7.81 -19.16 -9.92
N ARG A 416 -8.62 -19.09 -8.86
CA ARG A 416 -8.64 -17.91 -8.00
C ARG A 416 -7.29 -17.75 -7.30
N ASN A 417 -6.70 -16.58 -7.50
CA ASN A 417 -5.53 -16.19 -6.72
C ASN A 417 -5.94 -15.92 -5.27
N ARG A 418 -5.01 -16.17 -4.37
CA ARG A 418 -5.17 -16.02 -2.92
C ARG A 418 -4.55 -14.69 -2.48
N ALA A 419 -5.37 -13.82 -1.90
CA ALA A 419 -5.00 -12.49 -1.38
C ALA A 419 -5.60 -12.27 0.00
N GLY A 420 -5.34 -11.13 0.64
CA GLY A 420 -6.03 -10.71 1.86
C GLY A 420 -5.11 -10.25 2.98
N ALA A 421 -4.24 -9.30 2.70
CA ALA A 421 -3.46 -8.63 3.73
C ALA A 421 -4.34 -7.64 4.52
N VAL A 422 -4.14 -7.54 5.84
CA VAL A 422 -4.71 -6.45 6.64
C VAL A 422 -3.79 -5.24 6.67
N THR A 423 -4.39 -4.06 6.78
CA THR A 423 -3.68 -2.78 6.79
C THR A 423 -3.72 -2.15 8.18
N PRO A 424 -2.57 -2.07 8.89
CA PRO A 424 -2.50 -1.29 10.13
C PRO A 424 -2.75 0.21 9.87
N GLU A 425 -3.54 0.86 10.72
CA GLU A 425 -3.81 2.31 10.60
C GLU A 425 -3.03 3.12 11.65
N MET A 426 -2.39 4.22 11.22
CA MET A 426 -1.95 5.28 12.13
C MET A 426 -3.03 6.37 12.23
N LYS A 427 -3.25 6.91 13.44
CA LYS A 427 -4.20 7.99 13.72
C LYS A 427 -3.48 9.23 14.25
N VAL A 428 -4.00 10.40 13.95
CA VAL A 428 -3.44 11.69 14.42
C VAL A 428 -4.27 12.22 15.61
N GLU A 429 -3.69 13.08 16.44
CA GLU A 429 -4.38 13.68 17.60
C GLU A 429 -5.73 14.31 17.18
N GLY A 430 -6.81 13.90 17.85
CA GLY A 430 -8.18 14.35 17.56
C GLY A 430 -9.14 13.24 17.12
N GLU A 431 -8.63 12.05 16.79
CA GLU A 431 -9.44 10.88 16.36
C GLU A 431 -9.69 9.81 17.44
N THR A 432 -9.30 10.04 18.69
CA THR A 432 -9.34 8.99 19.73
C THR A 432 -10.61 9.00 20.59
N GLU A 433 -11.28 7.85 20.65
CA GLU A 433 -11.96 7.40 21.87
C GLU A 433 -10.93 7.34 23.02
N SER A 434 -11.33 7.83 24.19
CA SER A 434 -10.48 7.91 25.37
C SER A 434 -10.04 6.53 25.86
N GLU A 435 -8.75 6.22 25.81
CA GLU A 435 -8.21 5.03 26.46
C GLU A 435 -7.06 5.34 27.43
N LYS A 436 -6.97 4.51 28.47
CA LYS A 436 -6.17 4.71 29.67
C LYS A 436 -4.72 4.30 29.45
N GLU A 437 -3.79 5.12 29.94
CA GLU A 437 -2.37 4.80 30.08
C GLU A 437 -2.18 3.45 30.83
N GLU A 438 -1.71 2.42 30.12
CA GLU A 438 -1.10 1.26 30.74
C GLU A 438 0.43 1.43 30.81
N LYS A 439 1.01 0.98 31.92
CA LYS A 439 2.40 1.24 32.31
C LYS A 439 3.41 0.59 31.38
N GLU A 440 4.47 1.35 31.10
CA GLU A 440 5.75 0.90 30.52
C GLU A 440 6.24 -0.42 31.16
N SER A 441 6.40 -1.43 30.33
CA SER A 441 7.11 -2.67 30.65
C SER A 441 8.60 -2.45 30.33
N SER A 442 9.42 -2.26 31.37
CA SER A 442 10.88 -2.28 31.26
C SER A 442 11.35 -3.74 31.22
N GLY A 443 11.59 -4.25 30.02
CA GLY A 443 12.17 -5.57 29.82
C GLY A 443 13.43 -5.47 28.98
N GLU A 444 14.60 -5.50 29.64
CA GLU A 444 15.88 -5.82 29.00
C GLU A 444 15.76 -7.17 28.28
N SER A 445 16.02 -7.18 26.97
CA SER A 445 16.41 -8.39 26.25
C SER A 445 17.40 -7.99 25.16
N GLU A 446 18.69 -8.23 25.44
CA GLU A 446 19.81 -8.21 24.51
C GLU A 446 19.66 -9.30 23.43
N ARG A 447 18.68 -9.17 22.53
CA ARG A 447 18.67 -9.92 21.25
C ARG A 447 18.74 -8.95 20.11
N LYS A 448 19.80 -9.07 19.32
CA LYS A 448 20.04 -8.27 18.13
C LYS A 448 19.29 -8.91 16.97
N TYR A 449 18.01 -8.59 16.84
CA TYR A 449 17.31 -8.83 15.57
C TYR A 449 18.01 -7.98 14.52
N GLU A 450 18.21 -8.54 13.33
CA GLU A 450 18.57 -7.73 12.19
C GLU A 450 17.36 -6.86 11.84
N VAL A 451 17.60 -5.55 11.71
CA VAL A 451 16.55 -4.58 11.42
C VAL A 451 16.76 -4.11 9.99
N THR A 452 15.73 -4.23 9.17
CA THR A 452 15.69 -3.65 7.82
C THR A 452 14.99 -2.30 7.93
N ALA A 453 15.70 -1.22 7.58
CA ALA A 453 15.23 0.16 7.68
C ALA A 453 16.07 1.09 6.78
N ASN A 454 15.42 2.05 6.11
CA ASN A 454 16.09 3.03 5.25
C ASN A 454 16.32 4.40 5.91
N SER A 455 15.77 4.62 7.12
CA SER A 455 16.05 5.81 7.93
C SER A 455 16.35 5.49 9.40
N ALA A 456 16.94 6.46 10.10
CA ALA A 456 17.14 6.39 11.53
C ALA A 456 15.82 6.28 12.31
N LEU A 457 14.78 6.98 11.85
CA LEU A 457 13.45 6.93 12.46
C LEU A 457 12.83 5.54 12.28
N SER A 458 12.85 4.98 11.07
CA SER A 458 12.35 3.62 10.80
C SER A 458 13.06 2.57 11.66
N GLU A 459 14.40 2.62 11.75
CA GLU A 459 15.16 1.66 12.59
C GLU A 459 14.79 1.83 14.07
N TYR A 460 14.68 3.07 14.55
CA TYR A 460 14.30 3.35 15.93
C TYR A 460 12.88 2.88 16.27
N LEU A 461 11.91 3.09 15.37
CA LEU A 461 10.54 2.58 15.53
C LEU A 461 10.52 1.05 15.52
N ALA A 462 11.21 0.41 14.57
CA ALA A 462 11.32 -1.04 14.49
C ALA A 462 11.91 -1.65 15.77
N VAL A 463 13.02 -1.10 16.28
CA VAL A 463 13.64 -1.57 17.54
C VAL A 463 12.67 -1.45 18.71
N ASN A 464 11.91 -0.36 18.81
CA ASN A 464 10.92 -0.21 19.88
C ASN A 464 9.77 -1.22 19.75
N MET A 465 9.26 -1.44 18.53
CA MET A 465 8.14 -2.37 18.29
C MET A 465 8.56 -3.84 18.42
N LEU A 466 9.79 -4.20 18.06
CA LEU A 466 10.38 -5.51 18.33
C LEU A 466 10.41 -5.83 19.84
N ASN A 467 10.52 -4.81 20.68
CA ASN A 467 10.46 -4.92 22.13
C ASN A 467 9.03 -4.78 22.70
N ALA A 468 8.02 -4.67 21.83
CA ALA A 468 6.61 -4.47 22.16
C ALA A 468 6.35 -3.22 23.04
N ASN A 469 7.11 -2.14 22.80
CA ASN A 469 6.87 -0.87 23.48
C ASN A 469 5.57 -0.25 22.95
N THR A 470 4.66 0.11 23.86
CA THR A 470 3.37 0.74 23.55
C THR A 470 3.43 2.26 23.50
N SER A 471 4.52 2.85 23.97
CA SER A 471 4.75 4.29 23.95
C SER A 471 6.19 4.57 23.56
N ILE A 472 6.37 5.28 22.45
CA ILE A 472 7.67 5.57 21.86
C ILE A 472 7.84 7.09 21.85
N SER A 473 8.94 7.57 22.44
CA SER A 473 9.24 9.00 22.40
C SER A 473 9.81 9.39 21.04
N LEU A 474 9.22 10.42 20.43
CA LEU A 474 9.67 11.03 19.17
C LEU A 474 10.55 12.26 19.40
N LYS A 475 10.87 12.58 20.66
CA LYS A 475 11.56 13.82 21.05
C LYS A 475 12.93 14.01 20.38
N GLU A 476 13.64 12.92 20.12
CA GLU A 476 14.98 12.94 19.52
C GLU A 476 14.94 12.81 17.98
N PHE A 477 13.74 12.81 17.39
CA PHE A 477 13.46 12.75 15.96
C PHE A 477 12.47 13.87 15.57
N PRO A 478 12.84 15.17 15.65
CA PRO A 478 11.92 16.27 15.39
C PRO A 478 11.35 16.29 13.96
N GLU A 479 12.01 15.63 13.01
CA GLU A 479 11.52 15.37 11.66
C GLU A 479 10.21 14.58 11.64
N SER A 480 9.88 13.80 12.68
CA SER A 480 8.59 13.11 12.79
C SER A 480 7.39 14.05 12.94
N ALA A 481 7.62 15.36 13.03
CA ALA A 481 6.57 16.35 12.92
C ALA A 481 5.98 16.41 11.51
N ASP A 482 6.75 15.97 10.52
CA ASP A 482 6.24 15.55 9.23
C ASP A 482 5.47 14.22 9.43
N THR A 483 4.15 14.29 9.36
CA THR A 483 3.30 13.12 9.64
C THR A 483 3.30 12.10 8.51
N ASP A 484 3.60 12.52 7.28
CA ASP A 484 3.69 11.62 6.13
C ASP A 484 5.00 10.83 6.23
N TYR A 485 6.13 11.51 6.46
CA TYR A 485 7.40 10.83 6.74
C TYR A 485 7.36 9.91 7.98
N LEU A 486 6.65 10.31 9.04
CA LEU A 486 6.45 9.44 10.21
C LEU A 486 5.60 8.20 9.85
N LEU A 487 4.59 8.35 8.98
CA LEU A 487 3.78 7.23 8.52
C LEU A 487 4.66 6.23 7.75
N ASP A 488 5.40 6.70 6.75
CA ASP A 488 6.26 5.83 5.93
C ASP A 488 7.30 5.12 6.79
N ALA A 489 7.94 5.85 7.72
CA ALA A 489 8.93 5.26 8.63
C ALA A 489 8.30 4.21 9.57
N TRP A 490 7.05 4.41 9.99
CA TRP A 490 6.32 3.45 10.81
C TRP A 490 5.87 2.23 10.00
N GLU A 491 5.33 2.41 8.80
CA GLU A 491 4.90 1.32 7.92
C GLU A 491 6.09 0.49 7.45
N GLU A 492 7.20 1.12 7.03
CA GLU A 492 8.46 0.43 6.73
C GLU A 492 8.94 -0.38 7.95
N ALA A 493 8.89 0.20 9.14
CA ALA A 493 9.29 -0.49 10.36
C ALA A 493 8.41 -1.73 10.65
N VAL A 494 7.12 -1.69 10.32
CA VAL A 494 6.20 -2.83 10.47
C VAL A 494 6.44 -3.87 9.37
N TYR A 495 6.38 -3.48 8.09
CA TYR A 495 6.41 -4.41 6.96
C TYR A 495 7.80 -5.02 6.73
N GLN A 496 8.88 -4.25 6.91
CA GLN A 496 10.23 -4.75 6.70
C GLN A 496 10.78 -5.57 7.87
N ASN A 497 10.08 -5.65 9.00
CA ASN A 497 10.56 -6.39 10.16
C ASN A 497 9.49 -7.40 10.62
N PRO A 498 9.36 -8.59 9.99
CA PRO A 498 8.30 -9.55 10.30
C PRO A 498 8.27 -10.08 11.74
N MET A 499 9.29 -9.77 12.54
CA MET A 499 9.36 -10.04 13.97
C MET A 499 8.67 -8.98 14.84
N VAL A 500 8.22 -7.87 14.25
CA VAL A 500 7.29 -6.90 14.83
C VAL A 500 5.89 -7.52 14.77
N LEU A 501 5.52 -8.26 15.81
CA LEU A 501 4.28 -9.02 15.85
C LEU A 501 3.13 -8.22 16.47
N GLY A 502 1.94 -8.36 15.90
CA GLY A 502 0.68 -7.96 16.52
C GLY A 502 0.38 -6.47 16.48
N VAL A 503 1.15 -5.65 15.74
CA VAL A 503 0.83 -4.23 15.56
C VAL A 503 -0.47 -4.10 14.77
N THR A 504 -1.47 -3.44 15.36
CA THR A 504 -2.80 -3.21 14.74
C THR A 504 -3.06 -1.73 14.44
N GLY A 505 -2.18 -0.86 14.90
CA GLY A 505 -2.26 0.57 14.60
C GLY A 505 -1.37 1.39 15.52
N ALA A 506 -1.34 2.68 15.25
CA ALA A 506 -0.64 3.65 16.08
C ALA A 506 -1.44 4.95 16.22
N SER A 507 -1.12 5.76 17.23
CA SER A 507 -1.68 7.10 17.38
C SER A 507 -0.64 8.08 17.88
N ILE A 508 -0.63 9.27 17.30
CA ILE A 508 0.23 10.37 17.74
C ILE A 508 -0.39 11.04 18.97
N ALA A 509 0.44 11.38 19.97
CA ALA A 509 0.02 12.05 21.20
C ALA A 509 1.05 13.06 21.74
N ASN A 510 0.63 13.82 22.75
CA ASN A 510 1.39 14.85 23.44
C ASN A 510 1.91 15.95 22.52
N GLY A 511 1.08 16.38 21.56
CA GLY A 511 1.48 17.34 20.53
C GLY A 511 2.61 16.76 19.70
N GLY A 512 2.44 15.57 19.13
CA GLY A 512 3.42 14.94 18.24
C GLY A 512 4.75 14.53 18.88
N LYS A 513 4.79 14.32 20.19
CA LYS A 513 6.03 13.92 20.92
C LYS A 513 6.08 12.45 21.29
N THR A 514 4.97 11.75 21.16
CA THR A 514 4.82 10.36 21.55
C THR A 514 4.02 9.62 20.49
N LEU A 515 4.52 8.48 20.05
CA LEU A 515 3.76 7.52 19.26
C LEU A 515 3.26 6.42 20.20
N HIS A 516 1.95 6.24 20.28
CA HIS A 516 1.34 5.10 20.96
C HIS A 516 1.08 3.99 19.97
N VAL A 517 1.62 2.80 20.22
CA VAL A 517 1.44 1.63 19.34
C VAL A 517 0.47 0.66 19.99
N LYS A 518 -0.53 0.23 19.21
CA LYS A 518 -1.54 -0.74 19.63
C LYS A 518 -1.13 -2.14 19.18
N TYR A 519 -1.18 -3.08 20.11
CA TYR A 519 -0.93 -4.49 19.83
C TYR A 519 -2.19 -5.33 20.07
N ASP A 520 -2.37 -6.37 19.29
CA ASP A 520 -3.45 -7.36 19.45
C ASP A 520 -3.19 -8.37 20.58
N THR A 521 -1.96 -8.41 21.09
CA THR A 521 -1.51 -9.39 22.07
C THR A 521 -0.49 -8.78 23.05
N LYS A 522 -0.24 -9.49 24.15
CA LYS A 522 0.60 -9.00 25.24
C LYS A 522 2.09 -9.21 24.91
N SER A 523 2.93 -8.30 25.39
CA SER A 523 4.38 -8.33 25.18
C SER A 523 5.06 -9.67 25.53
N GLU A 524 4.62 -10.36 26.58
CA GLU A 524 5.15 -11.67 26.96
C GLU A 524 4.84 -12.76 25.91
N GLU A 525 3.65 -12.71 25.30
CA GLU A 525 3.29 -13.64 24.23
C GLU A 525 4.04 -13.28 22.92
N ILE A 526 4.21 -12.00 22.62
CA ILE A 526 5.05 -11.53 21.49
C ILE A 526 6.46 -12.11 21.62
N LYS A 527 7.11 -11.96 22.78
CA LYS A 527 8.46 -12.49 23.02
C LYS A 527 8.55 -14.01 22.91
N LYS A 528 7.51 -14.71 23.37
CA LYS A 528 7.41 -16.17 23.23
C LYS A 528 7.33 -16.57 21.75
N LYS A 529 6.41 -15.97 21.00
CA LYS A 529 6.22 -16.24 19.57
C LYS A 529 7.46 -15.91 18.75
N GLN A 530 8.09 -14.77 19.00
CA GLN A 530 9.37 -14.40 18.37
C GLN A 530 10.45 -15.48 18.59
N LYS A 531 10.57 -16.03 19.81
CA LYS A 531 11.53 -17.10 20.09
C LYS A 531 11.20 -18.40 19.34
N GLU A 532 9.92 -18.74 19.23
CA GLU A 532 9.45 -19.92 18.50
C GLU A 532 9.70 -19.77 17.00
N ILE A 533 9.36 -18.62 16.41
CA ILE A 533 9.65 -18.27 15.01
C ILE A 533 11.14 -18.37 14.71
N SER A 534 12.00 -17.74 15.53
CA SER A 534 13.45 -17.74 15.29
C SER A 534 14.02 -19.16 15.25
N LYS A 535 13.58 -20.00 16.19
CA LYS A 535 14.03 -21.40 16.28
C LYS A 535 13.53 -22.22 15.09
N GLU A 536 12.29 -21.99 14.66
CA GLU A 536 11.74 -22.68 13.50
C GLU A 536 12.41 -22.24 12.20
N ALA A 537 12.68 -20.95 12.02
CA ALA A 537 13.43 -20.44 10.87
C ALA A 537 14.84 -21.04 10.77
N GLU A 538 15.57 -21.10 11.89
CA GLU A 538 16.88 -21.78 11.98
C GLU A 538 16.76 -23.27 11.59
N ARG A 539 15.80 -23.99 12.19
CA ARG A 539 15.56 -25.41 11.90
C ARG A 539 15.25 -25.66 10.42
N VAL A 540 14.43 -24.78 9.81
CA VAL A 540 14.02 -24.91 8.42
C VAL A 540 15.21 -24.67 7.50
N VAL A 541 15.93 -23.55 7.66
CA VAL A 541 17.11 -23.22 6.84
C VAL A 541 18.17 -24.32 6.96
N ASP A 542 18.48 -24.79 8.17
CA ASP A 542 19.41 -25.91 8.39
C ASP A 542 19.00 -27.21 7.67
N SER A 543 17.71 -27.37 7.37
CA SER A 543 17.18 -28.57 6.72
C SER A 543 17.09 -28.49 5.20
N ILE A 544 16.92 -27.28 4.65
CA ILE A 544 16.69 -27.09 3.21
C ILE A 544 17.87 -26.42 2.50
N ILE A 545 18.79 -25.79 3.23
CA ILE A 545 19.92 -25.03 2.67
C ILE A 545 21.25 -25.73 2.97
N THR A 546 22.12 -25.82 1.95
CA THR A 546 23.51 -26.28 2.09
C THR A 546 24.50 -25.18 1.70
N ASP A 547 25.74 -25.28 2.19
CA ASP A 547 26.79 -24.25 1.99
C ASP A 547 27.19 -24.05 0.51
N ASP A 548 26.95 -25.04 -0.34
CA ASP A 548 27.27 -25.02 -1.77
C ASP A 548 26.15 -24.47 -2.66
N MET A 549 24.97 -24.20 -2.10
CA MET A 549 23.86 -23.59 -2.85
C MET A 549 24.17 -22.14 -3.23
N THR A 550 23.89 -21.82 -4.48
CA THR A 550 23.81 -20.46 -5.02
C THR A 550 22.65 -19.67 -4.40
N GLU A 551 22.64 -18.35 -4.56
CA GLU A 551 21.52 -17.51 -4.11
C GLU A 551 20.18 -17.96 -4.70
N LEU A 552 20.18 -18.32 -6.00
CA LEU A 552 19.01 -18.83 -6.71
C LEU A 552 18.52 -20.17 -6.14
N GLU A 553 19.42 -21.13 -5.91
CA GLU A 553 19.04 -22.44 -5.35
C GLU A 553 18.46 -22.31 -3.94
N LYS A 554 19.00 -21.39 -3.13
CA LYS A 554 18.48 -21.12 -1.79
C LYS A 554 17.06 -20.54 -1.83
N GLU A 555 16.83 -19.56 -2.70
CA GLU A 555 15.50 -18.98 -2.92
C GLU A 555 14.48 -20.05 -3.33
N MET A 556 14.81 -20.84 -4.35
CA MET A 556 13.94 -21.90 -4.85
C MET A 556 13.59 -22.93 -3.76
N ALA A 557 14.57 -23.31 -2.93
CA ALA A 557 14.35 -24.21 -1.80
C ALA A 557 13.41 -23.61 -0.74
N ILE A 558 13.52 -22.31 -0.45
CA ILE A 558 12.63 -21.60 0.48
C ILE A 558 11.21 -21.53 -0.09
N ASN A 559 11.06 -21.12 -1.35
CA ASN A 559 9.76 -21.07 -2.03
C ASN A 559 9.08 -22.45 -2.00
N GLN A 560 9.81 -23.50 -2.42
CA GLN A 560 9.30 -24.87 -2.43
C GLN A 560 8.88 -25.34 -1.03
N TYR A 561 9.68 -25.05 0.00
CA TYR A 561 9.34 -25.41 1.37
C TYR A 561 8.02 -24.77 1.82
N LEU A 562 7.79 -23.50 1.49
CA LEU A 562 6.54 -22.82 1.85
C LEU A 562 5.34 -23.41 1.09
N CYS A 563 5.49 -23.63 -0.22
CA CYS A 563 4.46 -24.27 -1.05
C CYS A 563 4.11 -25.69 -0.56
N ASP A 564 5.09 -26.46 -0.07
CA ASP A 564 4.89 -27.85 0.35
C ASP A 564 4.30 -28.00 1.76
N THR A 565 4.46 -26.98 2.63
CA THR A 565 4.24 -27.15 4.07
C THR A 565 3.18 -26.25 4.67
N ALA A 566 2.68 -25.27 3.93
CA ALA A 566 1.67 -24.33 4.42
C ALA A 566 0.38 -24.42 3.60
N GLU A 567 -0.74 -24.23 4.27
CA GLU A 567 -2.07 -24.16 3.66
C GLU A 567 -2.63 -22.74 3.79
N TYR A 568 -3.38 -22.29 2.79
CA TYR A 568 -4.00 -20.97 2.83
C TYR A 568 -5.19 -20.92 3.80
N ASP A 569 -5.23 -19.92 4.68
CA ASP A 569 -6.31 -19.77 5.66
C ASP A 569 -7.51 -19.01 5.05
N MET A 570 -8.42 -19.77 4.42
CA MET A 570 -9.64 -19.22 3.81
C MET A 570 -10.59 -18.60 4.82
N ASP A 571 -10.67 -19.15 6.04
CA ASP A 571 -11.54 -18.62 7.11
C ASP A 571 -11.03 -17.25 7.62
N ALA A 572 -9.70 -17.07 7.66
CA ALA A 572 -9.09 -15.78 7.98
C ALA A 572 -9.33 -14.73 6.89
N LEU A 573 -9.29 -15.14 5.61
CA LEU A 573 -9.62 -14.28 4.48
C LEU A 573 -11.08 -13.81 4.55
N GLU A 574 -12.03 -14.73 4.67
CA GLU A 574 -13.46 -14.40 4.78
C GLU A 574 -13.71 -13.41 5.94
N ASN A 575 -13.05 -13.62 7.08
CA ASN A 575 -13.16 -12.71 8.20
C ASN A 575 -12.54 -11.33 7.94
N ALA A 576 -11.44 -11.25 7.19
CA ALA A 576 -10.85 -9.97 6.80
C ALA A 576 -11.77 -9.22 5.83
N GLU A 577 -12.35 -9.91 4.85
CA GLU A 577 -13.33 -9.35 3.90
C GLU A 577 -14.57 -8.81 4.63
N GLU A 578 -15.13 -9.56 5.58
CA GLU A 578 -16.26 -9.11 6.43
C GLU A 578 -15.95 -7.82 7.22
N ASN A 579 -14.67 -7.52 7.44
CA ASN A 579 -14.19 -6.35 8.17
C ASN A 579 -13.45 -5.33 7.27
N ASP A 580 -13.68 -5.35 5.96
CA ASP A 580 -13.07 -4.45 4.98
C ASP A 580 -11.52 -4.39 5.08
N PHE A 581 -10.89 -5.50 5.46
CA PHE A 581 -9.44 -5.65 5.70
C PHE A 581 -8.85 -4.72 6.76
N ALA A 582 -9.68 -4.07 7.59
CA ALA A 582 -9.25 -3.18 8.67
C ALA A 582 -8.72 -3.93 9.91
N GLY A 583 -9.00 -5.22 10.02
CA GLY A 583 -8.56 -6.09 11.10
C GLY A 583 -9.27 -7.44 11.07
N VAL A 584 -8.90 -8.31 12.00
CA VAL A 584 -9.48 -9.66 12.14
C VAL A 584 -9.78 -10.02 13.59
N ASP A 585 -10.61 -11.04 13.76
CA ASP A 585 -10.85 -11.66 15.05
C ASP A 585 -9.56 -12.25 15.64
N ALA A 586 -9.42 -12.18 16.96
CA ALA A 586 -8.23 -12.62 17.70
C ALA A 586 -7.78 -14.07 17.42
N LYS A 587 -8.68 -14.94 16.94
CA LYS A 587 -8.37 -16.32 16.55
C LYS A 587 -7.51 -16.42 15.28
N PHE A 588 -7.57 -15.40 14.42
CA PHE A 588 -6.89 -15.37 13.13
C PHE A 588 -5.59 -14.56 13.15
N ASN A 589 -5.26 -13.85 14.23
CA ASN A 589 -4.06 -13.00 14.29
C ASN A 589 -2.78 -13.71 13.84
N ASP A 590 -2.61 -15.00 14.18
CA ASP A 590 -1.44 -15.77 13.78
C ASP A 590 -1.35 -15.99 12.27
N SER A 591 -2.49 -16.10 11.60
CA SER A 591 -2.60 -16.28 10.15
C SER A 591 -2.07 -15.08 9.36
N PHE A 592 -1.87 -13.92 10.00
CA PHE A 592 -1.33 -12.69 9.39
C PHE A 592 0.12 -12.41 9.75
N THR A 593 0.78 -13.29 10.51
CA THR A 593 2.19 -13.15 10.92
C THR A 593 3.00 -14.37 10.50
N PRO A 594 4.34 -14.32 10.45
CA PRO A 594 5.15 -15.51 10.11
C PRO A 594 4.90 -16.72 11.02
N TYR A 595 4.29 -16.51 12.20
CA TYR A 595 3.91 -17.59 13.10
C TYR A 595 2.91 -18.57 12.45
N GLY A 596 1.93 -18.07 11.68
CA GLY A 596 0.93 -18.89 10.99
C GLY A 596 1.57 -19.93 10.09
N VAL A 597 2.28 -19.48 9.05
CA VAL A 597 2.92 -20.36 8.07
C VAL A 597 4.05 -21.20 8.68
N LEU A 598 4.93 -20.63 9.52
CA LEU A 598 6.07 -21.39 10.04
C LEU A 598 5.69 -22.41 11.12
N LEU A 599 4.79 -22.06 12.05
CA LEU A 599 4.46 -22.91 13.21
C LEU A 599 3.10 -23.58 13.08
N ASN A 600 2.05 -22.85 12.68
CA ASN A 600 0.70 -23.41 12.56
C ASN A 600 0.47 -24.13 11.23
N LYS A 601 1.36 -23.93 10.25
CA LYS A 601 1.23 -24.43 8.88
C LYS A 601 0.01 -23.90 8.13
N THR A 602 -0.51 -22.75 8.57
CA THR A 602 -1.65 -22.08 7.94
C THR A 602 -1.55 -20.57 8.09
N GLY A 603 -1.86 -19.83 7.03
CA GLY A 603 -1.83 -18.37 7.03
C GLY A 603 -2.29 -17.76 5.72
N VAL A 604 -2.29 -16.43 5.66
CA VAL A 604 -2.58 -15.62 4.48
C VAL A 604 -1.32 -14.97 3.91
N CYS A 605 -1.42 -14.22 2.82
CA CYS A 605 -0.28 -13.66 2.08
C CYS A 605 0.76 -12.93 2.94
N SER A 606 0.36 -12.12 3.93
CA SER A 606 1.31 -11.46 4.84
C SER A 606 2.12 -12.43 5.70
N SER A 607 1.55 -13.58 6.06
CA SER A 607 2.26 -14.67 6.75
C SER A 607 3.27 -15.34 5.85
N TYR A 608 2.93 -15.63 4.59
CA TYR A 608 3.85 -16.17 3.59
C TYR A 608 5.00 -15.19 3.32
N ALA A 609 4.69 -13.93 3.02
CA ALA A 609 5.70 -12.92 2.69
C ALA A 609 6.68 -12.66 3.86
N GLY A 610 6.14 -12.61 5.08
CA GLY A 610 6.95 -12.48 6.29
C GLY A 610 7.80 -13.72 6.57
N ALA A 611 7.25 -14.93 6.40
CA ALA A 611 7.99 -16.18 6.57
C ALA A 611 9.11 -16.32 5.55
N PHE A 612 8.83 -16.05 4.27
CA PHE A 612 9.82 -16.07 3.19
C PHE A 612 10.97 -15.12 3.49
N LYS A 613 10.68 -13.86 3.86
CA LYS A 613 11.70 -12.89 4.25
C LYS A 613 12.58 -13.39 5.39
N LEU A 614 12.00 -13.95 6.46
CA LEU A 614 12.78 -14.46 7.60
C LEU A 614 13.67 -15.65 7.20
N LEU A 615 13.17 -16.57 6.37
CA LEU A 615 13.96 -17.69 5.87
C LEU A 615 15.08 -17.22 4.94
N ALA A 616 14.80 -16.26 4.05
CA ALA A 616 15.76 -15.67 3.13
C ALA A 616 16.90 -14.96 3.89
N GLN A 617 16.56 -14.11 4.86
CA GLN A 617 17.55 -13.44 5.72
C GLN A 617 18.39 -14.45 6.51
N GLN A 618 17.77 -15.48 7.08
CA GLN A 618 18.48 -16.55 7.78
C GLN A 618 19.41 -17.35 6.84
N ALA A 619 19.08 -17.44 5.54
CA ALA A 619 19.91 -18.04 4.50
C ALA A 619 21.00 -17.10 3.91
N GLY A 620 21.03 -15.84 4.38
CA GLY A 620 21.97 -14.80 3.96
C GLY A 620 21.60 -14.07 2.67
N LEU A 621 20.32 -14.05 2.31
CA LEU A 621 19.79 -13.38 1.10
C LEU A 621 19.18 -12.01 1.46
N GLU A 622 19.38 -11.03 0.57
CA GLU A 622 18.73 -9.71 0.66
C GLU A 622 17.28 -9.83 0.17
N CYS A 623 16.31 -9.61 1.07
CA CYS A 623 14.88 -9.75 0.78
C CYS A 623 14.06 -8.67 1.49
N ILE A 624 13.07 -8.11 0.79
CA ILE A 624 12.08 -7.18 1.32
C ILE A 624 10.66 -7.75 1.19
N VAL A 625 9.77 -7.26 2.03
CA VAL A 625 8.32 -7.47 1.87
C VAL A 625 7.80 -6.31 1.03
N VAL A 626 6.92 -6.61 0.09
CA VAL A 626 6.23 -5.62 -0.75
C VAL A 626 4.75 -5.69 -0.43
N THR A 627 4.08 -4.54 -0.40
CA THR A 627 2.64 -4.40 -0.20
C THR A 627 1.99 -3.83 -1.45
N GLY A 628 0.71 -4.12 -1.64
CA GLY A 628 -0.05 -3.63 -2.78
C GLY A 628 -1.36 -4.35 -2.97
N ASN A 629 -1.77 -4.53 -4.22
CA ASN A 629 -3.01 -5.21 -4.59
C ASN A 629 -2.76 -6.36 -5.55
N LEU A 630 -3.39 -7.51 -5.31
CA LEU A 630 -3.50 -8.63 -6.24
C LEU A 630 -4.72 -8.43 -7.14
N ASP A 631 -4.52 -8.70 -8.42
CA ASP A 631 -5.48 -8.50 -9.50
C ASP A 631 -6.07 -7.07 -9.52
N GLY A 632 -5.40 -6.08 -8.93
CA GLY A 632 -5.79 -4.65 -8.95
C GLY A 632 -6.59 -4.16 -7.74
N GLU A 633 -7.35 -5.03 -7.06
CA GLU A 633 -8.21 -4.61 -5.94
C GLU A 633 -7.92 -5.29 -4.59
N LEU A 634 -7.47 -6.54 -4.56
CA LEU A 634 -7.39 -7.29 -3.30
C LEU A 634 -6.09 -6.96 -2.55
N PRO A 635 -6.13 -6.47 -1.29
CA PRO A 635 -4.91 -6.20 -0.53
C PRO A 635 -3.98 -7.42 -0.46
N HIS A 636 -2.70 -7.24 -0.78
CA HIS A 636 -1.75 -8.35 -0.90
C HIS A 636 -0.36 -7.98 -0.41
N ALA A 637 0.41 -9.01 -0.08
CA ALA A 637 1.81 -8.89 0.31
C ALA A 637 2.63 -10.02 -0.31
N TRP A 638 3.79 -9.67 -0.86
CA TRP A 638 4.73 -10.60 -1.49
C TRP A 638 6.17 -10.17 -1.20
N ASN A 639 7.14 -10.74 -1.91
CA ASN A 639 8.55 -10.41 -1.70
C ASN A 639 9.23 -9.92 -2.98
N LYS A 640 10.20 -9.03 -2.77
CA LYS A 640 11.30 -8.81 -3.71
C LYS A 640 12.58 -9.36 -3.09
N ILE A 641 13.33 -10.13 -3.86
CA ILE A 641 14.58 -10.76 -3.44
C ILE A 641 15.68 -10.48 -4.45
N LYS A 642 16.90 -10.27 -3.96
CA LYS A 642 18.03 -9.90 -4.79
C LYS A 642 18.90 -11.12 -5.04
N ILE A 643 19.06 -11.49 -6.31
CA ILE A 643 19.80 -12.68 -6.75
C ILE A 643 20.83 -12.28 -7.80
N ASP A 644 22.11 -12.48 -7.50
CA ASP A 644 23.27 -12.00 -8.26
C ASP A 644 23.22 -10.49 -8.56
N GLY A 645 22.75 -9.70 -7.60
CA GLY A 645 22.74 -8.24 -7.67
C GLY A 645 21.51 -7.61 -8.32
N GLU A 646 20.55 -8.40 -8.80
CA GLU A 646 19.30 -7.92 -9.41
C GLU A 646 18.09 -8.35 -8.57
N TRP A 647 17.14 -7.42 -8.38
CA TRP A 647 15.87 -7.68 -7.69
C TRP A 647 14.91 -8.47 -8.57
N ARG A 648 14.12 -9.33 -7.94
CA ARG A 648 13.14 -10.23 -8.57
C ARG A 648 11.92 -10.36 -7.70
N ILE A 649 10.76 -10.52 -8.32
CA ILE A 649 9.47 -10.64 -7.63
C ILE A 649 9.15 -12.12 -7.36
N VAL A 650 8.75 -12.42 -6.13
CA VAL A 650 8.34 -13.74 -5.68
C VAL A 650 7.05 -13.65 -4.86
N ASP A 651 6.01 -14.37 -5.27
CA ASP A 651 4.80 -14.57 -4.46
C ASP A 651 4.59 -16.06 -4.13
N SER A 652 5.20 -16.50 -3.03
CA SER A 652 5.05 -17.88 -2.54
C SER A 652 3.62 -18.25 -2.14
N THR A 653 2.72 -17.28 -1.95
CA THR A 653 1.30 -17.53 -1.62
C THR A 653 0.55 -18.23 -2.75
N ASN A 654 0.93 -17.92 -4.00
CA ASN A 654 0.24 -18.34 -5.22
C ASN A 654 1.09 -19.30 -6.08
N ASN A 655 2.31 -19.61 -5.66
CA ASN A 655 3.24 -20.48 -6.38
C ASN A 655 2.94 -21.98 -6.23
N ASP A 656 2.04 -22.37 -5.32
CA ASP A 656 1.57 -23.75 -5.10
C ASP A 656 0.32 -24.10 -5.93
N ASN A 657 -0.11 -23.24 -6.85
CA ASN A 657 -1.26 -23.52 -7.72
C ASN A 657 -0.99 -24.75 -8.60
N GLU A 658 -1.73 -25.85 -8.36
CA GLU A 658 -1.55 -27.15 -9.03
C GLU A 658 -1.58 -27.08 -10.56
N LEU A 659 -2.24 -26.08 -11.13
CA LEU A 659 -2.42 -25.95 -12.56
C LEU A 659 -1.36 -25.03 -13.22
N ILE A 660 -0.76 -24.11 -12.46
CA ILE A 660 0.23 -23.11 -12.93
C ILE A 660 1.31 -22.88 -11.87
N LEU A 661 1.94 -23.97 -11.42
CA LEU A 661 2.97 -23.94 -10.37
C LEU A 661 4.05 -22.90 -10.67
N ASN A 662 4.48 -22.18 -9.63
CA ASN A 662 5.54 -21.18 -9.66
C ASN A 662 5.39 -20.10 -10.75
N ALA A 663 4.16 -19.79 -11.18
CA ALA A 663 3.91 -18.75 -12.17
C ALA A 663 4.39 -17.36 -11.73
N LEU A 664 4.50 -17.10 -10.43
CA LEU A 664 4.93 -15.81 -9.85
C LEU A 664 6.31 -15.91 -9.16
N LEU A 665 7.18 -16.81 -9.63
CA LEU A 665 8.56 -16.94 -9.13
C LEU A 665 9.55 -16.29 -10.12
N ASN A 666 10.23 -15.24 -9.64
CA ASN A 666 11.21 -14.45 -10.38
C ASN A 666 10.66 -13.68 -11.58
N LEU A 667 9.48 -13.08 -11.43
CA LEU A 667 8.93 -12.19 -12.45
C LEU A 667 9.64 -10.82 -12.49
N PRO A 668 9.77 -10.20 -13.68
CA PRO A 668 10.10 -8.79 -13.80
C PRO A 668 8.86 -7.89 -13.54
N ASP A 669 9.09 -6.63 -13.19
CA ASP A 669 8.05 -5.62 -12.91
C ASP A 669 7.01 -5.56 -14.04
N TYR A 670 7.44 -5.43 -15.32
CA TYR A 670 6.50 -5.32 -16.45
C TYR A 670 5.56 -6.53 -16.66
N ALA A 671 5.90 -7.69 -16.10
CA ALA A 671 5.04 -8.87 -16.09
C ALA A 671 4.21 -8.96 -14.82
N ALA A 672 4.83 -8.66 -13.67
CA ALA A 672 4.20 -8.69 -12.36
C ALA A 672 3.14 -7.59 -12.21
N ASP A 673 3.37 -6.36 -12.69
CA ASP A 673 2.46 -5.21 -12.59
C ASP A 673 1.06 -5.48 -13.19
N LYS A 674 0.93 -6.51 -14.03
CA LYS A 674 -0.35 -6.96 -14.59
C LYS A 674 -1.25 -7.65 -13.56
N VAL A 675 -0.70 -8.08 -12.43
CA VAL A 675 -1.37 -8.86 -11.39
C VAL A 675 -1.00 -8.41 -9.97
N LEU A 676 0.23 -7.97 -9.73
CA LEU A 676 0.79 -7.52 -8.46
C LEU A 676 1.06 -6.01 -8.57
N VAL A 677 0.09 -5.19 -8.15
CA VAL A 677 0.20 -3.72 -8.23
C VAL A 677 0.75 -3.18 -6.92
N GLU A 678 2.03 -2.80 -6.92
CA GLU A 678 2.74 -2.24 -5.75
C GLU A 678 2.09 -0.94 -5.24
N ASP A 679 2.07 -0.77 -3.92
CA ASP A 679 1.83 0.52 -3.26
C ASP A 679 3.13 1.07 -2.62
N GLU A 680 3.11 2.27 -2.05
CA GLU A 680 4.32 2.92 -1.52
C GLU A 680 4.55 2.64 -0.02
N ARG A 681 3.76 1.78 0.61
CA ARG A 681 3.70 1.66 2.09
C ARG A 681 4.82 0.81 2.70
N PHE A 682 5.51 0.02 1.88
CA PHE A 682 6.46 -0.98 2.38
C PHE A 682 7.86 -0.41 2.65
N VAL A 683 8.23 0.73 2.06
CA VAL A 683 9.50 1.45 2.25
C VAL A 683 9.26 2.94 2.12
N LEU A 684 10.22 3.78 2.49
CA LEU A 684 10.14 5.22 2.21
C LEU A 684 9.94 5.48 0.70
N ASP A 685 9.07 6.42 0.34
CA ASP A 685 8.73 6.76 -1.06
C ASP A 685 9.98 6.98 -1.94
N ASP A 686 10.99 7.67 -1.40
CA ASP A 686 12.22 7.98 -2.13
C ASP A 686 13.15 6.75 -2.35
N LYS A 687 12.80 5.59 -1.77
CA LYS A 687 13.51 4.30 -1.86
C LYS A 687 12.81 3.26 -2.73
N VAL A 688 11.53 3.40 -3.07
CA VAL A 688 10.77 2.38 -3.84
C VAL A 688 11.52 1.96 -5.12
N LYS A 689 12.02 2.94 -5.88
CA LYS A 689 12.82 2.78 -7.10
C LYS A 689 14.18 2.08 -6.93
N ASP A 690 14.69 1.92 -5.71
CA ASP A 690 15.91 1.15 -5.45
C ASP A 690 15.67 -0.37 -5.54
N TYR A 691 14.41 -0.79 -5.64
CA TYR A 691 13.95 -2.19 -5.67
C TYR A 691 13.32 -2.60 -7.01
N GLU A 692 13.61 -1.92 -8.11
CA GLU A 692 13.12 -2.28 -9.45
C GLU A 692 13.62 -3.67 -9.91
N ALA A 693 12.70 -4.53 -10.34
CA ALA A 693 12.96 -5.87 -10.86
C ALA A 693 12.85 -5.91 -12.39
N LYS A 694 13.96 -5.73 -13.10
CA LYS A 694 13.95 -5.53 -14.57
C LYS A 694 14.13 -6.79 -15.41
N SER A 695 14.74 -7.82 -14.84
CA SER A 695 15.19 -9.01 -15.60
C SER A 695 14.26 -10.19 -15.38
N ASP A 696 13.99 -10.93 -16.46
CA ASP A 696 13.28 -12.20 -16.44
C ASP A 696 14.23 -13.40 -16.58
N ASP A 697 15.54 -13.22 -16.65
CA ASP A 697 16.52 -14.27 -16.97
C ASP A 697 16.53 -15.49 -16.02
N LYS A 698 16.05 -15.33 -14.78
CA LYS A 698 15.87 -16.43 -13.79
C LYS A 698 14.42 -16.67 -13.40
N GLU A 699 13.48 -16.19 -14.21
CA GLU A 699 12.07 -16.57 -14.12
C GLU A 699 11.95 -18.10 -14.15
N PHE A 700 11.08 -18.67 -13.33
CA PHE A 700 11.00 -20.11 -13.08
C PHE A 700 10.90 -20.97 -14.36
N TYR A 701 10.02 -20.63 -15.30
CA TYR A 701 9.87 -21.42 -16.52
C TYR A 701 11.08 -21.30 -17.44
N ARG A 702 11.82 -20.18 -17.41
CA ARG A 702 13.09 -20.05 -18.13
C ARG A 702 14.20 -20.92 -17.53
N ILE A 703 14.35 -20.93 -16.21
CA ILE A 703 15.40 -21.74 -15.54
C ILE A 703 15.13 -23.23 -15.69
N GLU A 704 13.86 -23.65 -15.67
CA GLU A 704 13.45 -25.04 -15.88
C GLU A 704 13.47 -25.46 -17.36
N GLY A 705 13.83 -24.57 -18.29
CA GLY A 705 13.81 -24.85 -19.73
C GLY A 705 12.40 -25.11 -20.29
N LYS A 706 11.38 -24.61 -19.60
CA LYS A 706 9.94 -24.69 -19.95
C LYS A 706 9.39 -23.43 -20.62
N PHE A 707 10.24 -22.44 -20.88
CA PHE A 707 9.89 -21.25 -21.65
C PHE A 707 10.15 -21.44 -23.14
N TYR A 708 9.18 -21.07 -23.97
CA TYR A 708 9.31 -21.05 -25.44
C TYR A 708 8.65 -19.81 -26.04
N GLU A 709 9.28 -19.21 -27.06
CA GLU A 709 8.61 -18.18 -27.90
C GLU A 709 7.30 -18.74 -28.48
N LYS A 710 6.28 -17.88 -28.67
CA LYS A 710 4.93 -18.28 -29.12
C LYS A 710 4.91 -19.19 -30.35
N ASN A 711 5.81 -18.95 -31.30
CA ASN A 711 5.89 -19.72 -32.56
C ASN A 711 6.65 -21.06 -32.44
N LYS A 712 7.24 -21.35 -31.27
CA LYS A 712 8.05 -22.56 -31.01
C LYS A 712 7.43 -23.46 -29.93
N ILE A 713 6.42 -22.99 -29.20
CA ILE A 713 5.85 -23.70 -28.04
C ILE A 713 4.98 -24.91 -28.39
N PHE A 714 4.43 -24.97 -29.61
CA PHE A 714 3.52 -26.04 -30.05
C PHE A 714 4.10 -27.46 -29.90
N GLU A 715 5.30 -27.71 -30.43
CA GLU A 715 5.92 -29.04 -30.39
C GLU A 715 6.24 -29.49 -28.94
N PRO A 716 6.84 -28.65 -28.08
CA PRO A 716 6.99 -28.91 -26.65
C PRO A 716 5.67 -29.27 -25.95
N LEU A 717 4.61 -28.46 -26.10
CA LEU A 717 3.31 -28.72 -25.46
C LEU A 717 2.76 -30.09 -25.85
N LYS A 718 2.77 -30.41 -27.14
CA LYS A 718 2.31 -31.70 -27.66
C LYS A 718 3.12 -32.88 -27.09
N ASN A 719 4.43 -32.72 -26.92
CA ASN A 719 5.28 -33.80 -26.44
C ASN A 719 5.07 -34.06 -24.95
N GLU A 720 5.04 -33.01 -24.11
CA GLU A 720 4.77 -33.14 -22.68
C GLU A 720 3.38 -33.73 -22.43
N LEU A 721 2.37 -33.27 -23.19
CA LEU A 721 1.02 -33.82 -23.16
C LEU A 721 0.98 -35.33 -23.50
N LYS A 722 1.81 -35.81 -24.44
CA LYS A 722 1.90 -37.24 -24.80
C LYS A 722 2.56 -38.10 -23.73
N GLU A 723 3.47 -37.52 -22.98
CA GLU A 723 4.24 -38.23 -21.96
C GLU A 723 3.46 -38.30 -20.64
N GLU A 724 2.86 -37.18 -20.23
CA GLU A 724 2.28 -37.03 -18.89
C GLU A 724 0.74 -36.90 -18.88
N GLY A 725 0.11 -36.66 -20.04
CA GLY A 725 -1.33 -36.37 -20.14
C GLY A 725 -1.72 -34.93 -19.78
N ILE A 726 -0.74 -34.15 -19.30
CA ILE A 726 -0.85 -32.72 -18.98
C ILE A 726 0.40 -32.03 -19.53
N ALA A 727 0.28 -30.78 -19.97
CA ALA A 727 1.42 -29.93 -20.33
C ALA A 727 1.29 -28.55 -19.68
N VAL A 728 2.38 -28.08 -19.06
CA VAL A 728 2.45 -26.75 -18.40
C VAL A 728 3.73 -26.05 -18.81
N LEU A 729 3.62 -25.14 -19.79
CA LEU A 729 4.75 -24.43 -20.38
C LEU A 729 4.45 -22.93 -20.47
N ARG A 730 5.48 -22.08 -20.43
CA ARG A 730 5.33 -20.62 -20.51
C ARG A 730 5.77 -20.08 -21.86
N THR A 731 5.06 -19.09 -22.36
CA THR A 731 5.46 -18.23 -23.47
C THR A 731 5.49 -16.76 -23.04
N ASP A 732 5.56 -15.84 -23.99
CA ASP A 732 5.46 -14.41 -23.72
C ASP A 732 4.21 -14.08 -22.88
N TYR A 733 4.36 -13.17 -21.91
CA TYR A 733 3.31 -12.79 -20.96
C TYR A 733 2.03 -12.20 -21.61
N THR A 734 2.11 -11.78 -22.88
CA THR A 734 1.02 -11.11 -23.62
C THR A 734 0.41 -12.00 -24.72
N LEU A 735 0.02 -13.22 -24.34
CA LEU A 735 -0.65 -14.18 -25.22
C LEU A 735 -2.14 -13.82 -25.41
N SER A 736 -2.64 -13.67 -26.63
CA SER A 736 -4.08 -13.40 -26.86
C SER A 736 -4.91 -14.68 -26.96
N ASP A 737 -6.23 -14.59 -26.76
CA ASP A 737 -7.15 -15.73 -26.91
C ASP A 737 -7.02 -16.37 -28.30
N LYS A 738 -6.93 -15.57 -29.35
CA LYS A 738 -6.72 -16.06 -30.72
C LYS A 738 -5.39 -16.81 -30.89
N GLU A 739 -4.32 -16.31 -30.29
CA GLU A 739 -3.01 -16.99 -30.34
C GLU A 739 -3.05 -18.29 -29.54
N PHE A 740 -3.65 -18.27 -28.35
CA PHE A 740 -3.86 -19.46 -27.53
C PHE A 740 -4.69 -20.52 -28.26
N MET A 741 -5.86 -20.16 -28.80
CA MET A 741 -6.72 -21.08 -29.54
C MET A 741 -6.03 -21.65 -30.77
N LYS A 742 -5.20 -20.86 -31.46
CA LYS A 742 -4.38 -21.36 -32.56
C LYS A 742 -3.36 -22.40 -32.09
N ILE A 743 -2.64 -22.12 -31.00
CA ILE A 743 -1.68 -23.06 -30.41
C ILE A 743 -2.39 -24.35 -29.98
N ALA A 744 -3.51 -24.22 -29.25
CA ALA A 744 -4.30 -25.35 -28.78
C ALA A 744 -4.81 -26.21 -29.96
N GLN A 745 -5.35 -25.59 -31.02
CA GLN A 745 -5.79 -26.29 -32.21
C GLN A 745 -4.64 -27.06 -32.88
N GLU A 746 -3.47 -26.44 -33.03
CA GLU A 746 -2.29 -27.13 -33.59
C GLU A 746 -1.91 -28.34 -32.71
N VAL A 747 -1.93 -28.20 -31.38
CA VAL A 747 -1.72 -29.32 -30.42
C VAL A 747 -2.73 -30.44 -30.65
N VAL A 748 -4.02 -30.15 -30.72
CA VAL A 748 -5.09 -31.14 -30.97
C VAL A 748 -4.82 -31.89 -32.29
N GLU A 749 -4.56 -31.18 -33.38
CA GLU A 749 -4.31 -31.75 -34.71
C GLU A 749 -3.06 -32.67 -34.73
N GLY A 750 -2.01 -32.31 -33.97
CA GLY A 750 -0.78 -33.09 -33.85
C GLY A 750 -0.80 -34.23 -32.82
N TYR A 751 -1.68 -34.14 -31.82
CA TYR A 751 -1.83 -35.13 -30.75
C TYR A 751 -2.70 -36.31 -31.19
N GLY A 752 -3.81 -36.03 -31.90
CA GLY A 752 -4.71 -37.05 -32.45
C GLY A 752 -5.80 -37.56 -31.49
N SER A 753 -6.05 -36.85 -30.37
CA SER A 753 -7.22 -37.08 -29.51
C SER A 753 -8.41 -36.20 -29.90
N GLY A 754 -9.61 -36.55 -29.40
CA GLY A 754 -10.72 -35.60 -29.26
C GLY A 754 -10.41 -34.52 -28.21
N GLU A 755 -11.36 -33.59 -28.04
CA GLU A 755 -11.32 -32.38 -27.20
C GLU A 755 -10.23 -32.35 -26.11
N LEU A 756 -9.39 -31.30 -26.14
CA LEU A 756 -8.42 -31.00 -25.08
C LEU A 756 -8.97 -29.89 -24.20
N GLY A 757 -8.85 -30.06 -22.89
CA GLY A 757 -9.08 -28.98 -21.93
C GLY A 757 -7.83 -28.13 -21.80
N GLY A 758 -8.00 -26.83 -21.56
CA GLY A 758 -6.85 -25.96 -21.34
C GLY A 758 -7.20 -24.50 -21.11
N TYR A 759 -6.23 -23.78 -20.58
CA TYR A 759 -6.32 -22.33 -20.38
C TYR A 759 -4.91 -21.74 -20.37
N TYR A 760 -4.83 -20.42 -20.26
CA TYR A 760 -3.57 -19.73 -20.07
C TYR A 760 -3.70 -18.52 -19.14
N TRP A 761 -2.61 -18.19 -18.45
CA TRP A 761 -2.50 -17.00 -17.61
C TRP A 761 -1.04 -16.54 -17.52
N LEU A 762 -0.78 -15.24 -17.74
CA LEU A 762 0.58 -14.68 -17.78
C LEU A 762 1.54 -15.49 -18.67
N GLY A 763 1.06 -15.88 -19.85
CA GLY A 763 1.80 -16.69 -20.81
C GLY A 763 2.01 -18.16 -20.41
N VAL A 764 1.66 -18.60 -19.20
CA VAL A 764 1.65 -20.02 -18.83
C VAL A 764 0.45 -20.68 -19.50
N ILE A 765 0.70 -21.70 -20.29
CA ILE A 765 -0.29 -22.52 -20.98
C ILE A 765 -0.41 -23.84 -20.23
N TYR A 766 -1.61 -24.16 -19.76
CA TYR A 766 -1.99 -25.47 -19.23
C TYR A 766 -2.88 -26.18 -20.23
N LEU A 767 -2.51 -27.41 -20.62
CA LEU A 767 -3.33 -28.30 -21.47
C LEU A 767 -3.46 -29.67 -20.80
N THR A 768 -4.61 -30.32 -20.96
CA THR A 768 -4.89 -31.68 -20.45
C THR A 768 -5.72 -32.50 -21.41
N ASP A 769 -5.43 -33.80 -21.48
CA ASP A 769 -6.25 -34.78 -22.21
C ASP A 769 -7.25 -35.53 -21.32
N GLU A 770 -7.29 -35.23 -20.01
CA GLU A 770 -8.18 -35.91 -19.05
C GLU A 770 -9.66 -35.59 -19.28
N GLU A 771 -10.00 -34.42 -19.81
CA GLU A 771 -11.36 -34.12 -20.27
C GLU A 771 -11.80 -35.01 -21.43
N GLY A 772 -10.85 -35.56 -22.20
CA GLY A 772 -11.06 -36.55 -23.27
C GLY A 772 -10.93 -38.02 -22.83
N ARG A 773 -10.67 -38.31 -21.55
CA ARG A 773 -10.57 -39.68 -21.00
C ARG A 773 -11.89 -40.22 -20.46
N GLU A 774 -13.01 -39.92 -21.11
CA GLU A 774 -14.19 -40.79 -21.05
C GLU A 774 -14.16 -41.73 -22.25
N LYS A 775 -13.76 -42.99 -21.99
CA LYS A 775 -13.91 -44.10 -22.92
C LYS A 775 -14.96 -45.07 -22.43
#